data_AF-A0A453PHP4-F1
#
_entry.id   AF-A0A453PHP4-F1
#
_cell.length_a   1.000
_cell.length_b   1.000
_cell.length_c   1.000
_cell.angle_alpha   90.00
_cell.angle_beta   90.00
_cell.angle_gamma   90.00
#
_symmetry.space_group_name_H-M   'P 1'
#
loop_
_entity.id
_entity.type
_entity.pdbx_description
1 polymer ?
#
loop_
_entity_poly.entity_id
_entity_poly.type
_entity_poly.pdbx_seq_one_letter_code
_entity_poly.pdbx_strand_id
1 'polypeptide(L)'
;LGFQCVGILYADLGTSPLYVFSNTFKYGVGHKDDVLGVLSLIIYSFLLFAMVKIIFIALYANDDGDGGTFALYSLISRYARVALIPNQQAEDDLVSSHRHLSATRRRAQWMKNLLETSKPAKLTLFFLTIFATALAISDCMLTPPISVLSAVNGLRLRAPHLTTDQIVWITVGILILFFAVQHLGTDKIGYTFAPLVVVWLLLIAGIGLYNLIKYDIGTLRAFNPKYIFDYFRRNKKKGWVSLGEILLCFTGTEALFADLGYFSIKSIQLSFSFGLLPSVLLTYIGQAAYLRTHMDMTISNAFFNSIPSTLFWPTFVLALLASVIGSQAMVSCAFATMSHLQTLSCFPRVKILHTSRRYSGQLYIPEVNFFLCVASCIVTISFRTTGFIAKAHEICVALVMVITTLLMTIVMLLVWKVNIWWIAAFFVVFMSTETVYLSAVLYKFTQGPYFPLAMSAVLMVIMIVWHYVHVKRYKYELQHTVSPDEVKHLLERHDLKRVPGLGLFYTELVQGIPPIFPHLIEKIPTVHSVIVFISVKHLPIPHVDVQERFLFRQVEPKESMVFRCVARYGYRDTLEMAGDFVATLVEYLQYYVRDLSLYCTAEPLRTSYPSIRIDSFRWEKKPSGRSGRSGHGHGIHAEEMLTPIQSFSELTMHQVGMSNRLPQFQ
;
A
#
# COMPACT_ATOMS: atom_id res chain seq x y z
N LEU A 1 -17.40 4.83 13.04
CA LEU A 1 -16.13 4.14 12.76
C LEU A 1 -16.17 2.64 13.04
N GLY A 2 -16.24 2.17 14.30
CA GLY A 2 -16.19 0.73 14.62
C GLY A 2 -17.24 -0.13 13.89
N PHE A 3 -18.47 0.38 13.75
CA PHE A 3 -19.53 -0.29 13.00
C PHE A 3 -19.23 -0.35 11.48
N GLN A 4 -18.64 0.70 10.90
CA GLN A 4 -18.24 0.71 9.49
C GLN A 4 -17.05 -0.22 9.20
N CYS A 5 -16.15 -0.43 10.17
CA CYS A 5 -15.04 -1.38 10.07
C CYS A 5 -15.57 -2.79 9.78
N VAL A 6 -16.64 -3.19 10.48
CA VAL A 6 -17.25 -4.52 10.36
C VAL A 6 -17.77 -4.76 8.95
N GLY A 7 -18.39 -3.77 8.33
CA GLY A 7 -18.97 -3.91 6.99
C GLY A 7 -17.93 -4.15 5.90
N ILE A 8 -16.86 -3.35 5.88
CA ILE A 8 -15.90 -3.40 4.77
C ILE A 8 -14.85 -4.49 5.00
N LEU A 9 -14.31 -4.61 6.22
CA LEU A 9 -13.11 -5.42 6.44
C LEU A 9 -13.39 -6.90 6.71
N TYR A 10 -14.57 -7.25 7.24
CA TYR A 10 -14.81 -8.58 7.80
C TYR A 10 -15.63 -9.50 6.92
N ALA A 11 -16.25 -8.96 5.86
CA ALA A 11 -17.06 -9.76 4.96
C ALA A 11 -16.23 -10.84 4.24
N ASP A 12 -14.99 -10.52 3.82
CA ASP A 12 -14.11 -11.48 3.14
C ASP A 12 -13.79 -12.68 4.04
N LEU A 13 -13.21 -12.43 5.22
CA LEU A 13 -12.95 -13.45 6.25
C LEU A 13 -14.22 -14.16 6.74
N GLY A 14 -15.34 -13.45 6.78
CA GLY A 14 -16.65 -13.99 7.15
C GLY A 14 -17.24 -14.94 6.11
N THR A 15 -16.75 -14.91 4.87
CA THR A 15 -17.21 -15.78 3.77
C THR A 15 -16.30 -16.97 3.52
N SER A 16 -15.10 -17.02 4.12
CA SER A 16 -14.19 -18.17 4.03
C SER A 16 -14.83 -19.52 4.40
N PRO A 17 -15.73 -19.64 5.41
CA PRO A 17 -16.41 -20.89 5.71
C PRO A 17 -17.25 -21.47 4.55
N LEU A 18 -17.60 -20.67 3.54
CA LEU A 18 -18.33 -21.14 2.36
C LEU A 18 -17.55 -22.19 1.58
N TYR A 19 -16.22 -22.08 1.54
CA TYR A 19 -15.38 -22.88 0.64
C TYR A 19 -14.27 -23.70 1.29
N VAL A 20 -13.81 -23.36 2.52
CA VAL A 20 -12.67 -24.05 3.17
C VAL A 20 -12.90 -25.55 3.31
N PHE A 21 -13.95 -25.99 4.03
CA PHE A 21 -14.18 -27.42 4.22
C PHE A 21 -14.52 -28.16 2.92
N SER A 22 -15.24 -27.52 1.99
CA SER A 22 -15.54 -28.12 0.68
C SER A 22 -14.29 -28.34 -0.17
N ASN A 23 -13.28 -27.47 -0.02
CA ASN A 23 -12.01 -27.62 -0.71
C ASN A 23 -11.12 -28.65 -0.01
N THR A 24 -11.03 -28.60 1.34
CA THR A 24 -10.23 -29.53 2.14
C THR A 24 -10.67 -30.99 2.01
N PHE A 25 -11.98 -31.24 2.01
CA PHE A 25 -12.55 -32.58 1.92
C PHE A 25 -13.15 -32.88 0.55
N LYS A 26 -12.60 -32.30 -0.52
CA LYS A 26 -13.08 -32.52 -1.91
C LYS A 26 -13.18 -34.00 -2.29
N TYR A 27 -12.30 -34.85 -1.74
CA TYR A 27 -12.25 -36.29 -1.99
C TYR A 27 -12.93 -37.14 -0.91
N GLY A 28 -13.72 -36.54 -0.02
CA GLY A 28 -14.37 -37.23 1.10
C GLY A 28 -13.57 -37.15 2.41
N VAL A 29 -14.24 -37.48 3.52
CA VAL A 29 -13.61 -37.64 4.85
C VAL A 29 -13.08 -39.07 4.97
N GLY A 30 -11.76 -39.23 5.12
CA GLY A 30 -11.15 -40.55 5.27
C GLY A 30 -11.40 -41.20 6.63
N HIS A 31 -11.26 -40.44 7.72
CA HIS A 31 -11.46 -40.90 9.08
C HIS A 31 -12.27 -39.89 9.92
N LYS A 32 -13.10 -40.37 10.85
CA LYS A 32 -13.99 -39.52 11.70
C LYS A 32 -13.25 -38.37 12.39
N ASP A 33 -12.06 -38.67 12.91
CA ASP A 33 -11.22 -37.71 13.63
C ASP A 33 -10.42 -36.76 12.72
N ASP A 34 -10.47 -36.93 11.40
CA ASP A 34 -9.79 -36.03 10.48
C ASP A 34 -10.49 -34.67 10.41
N VAL A 35 -11.82 -34.66 10.57
CA VAL A 35 -12.59 -33.41 10.72
C VAL A 35 -12.13 -32.64 11.96
N LEU A 36 -11.85 -33.32 13.08
CA LEU A 36 -11.30 -32.70 14.28
C LEU A 36 -9.89 -32.16 14.08
N GLY A 37 -9.05 -32.90 13.35
CA GLY A 37 -7.69 -32.49 13.01
C GLY A 37 -7.66 -31.22 12.16
N VAL A 38 -8.47 -31.19 11.09
CA VAL A 38 -8.60 -30.03 10.21
C VAL A 38 -9.22 -28.84 10.96
N LEU A 39 -10.26 -29.07 11.77
CA LEU A 39 -10.84 -28.00 12.59
C LEU A 39 -9.81 -27.42 13.58
N SER A 40 -9.01 -28.28 14.22
CA SER A 40 -7.95 -27.83 15.11
C SER A 40 -6.92 -26.98 14.35
N LEU A 41 -6.49 -27.42 13.16
CA LEU A 41 -5.63 -26.63 12.29
C LEU A 41 -6.23 -25.27 11.91
N ILE A 42 -7.51 -25.21 11.57
CA ILE A 42 -8.22 -23.96 11.26
C ILE A 42 -8.21 -23.03 12.47
N ILE A 43 -8.59 -23.51 13.65
CA ILE A 43 -8.63 -22.70 14.89
C ILE A 43 -7.25 -22.10 15.17
N TYR A 44 -6.21 -22.93 15.22
CA TYR A 44 -4.87 -22.47 15.58
C TYR A 44 -4.24 -21.59 14.50
N SER A 45 -4.48 -21.86 13.22
CA SER A 45 -3.93 -21.04 12.13
C SER A 45 -4.63 -19.69 12.02
N PHE A 46 -5.96 -19.66 12.21
CA PHE A 46 -6.71 -18.41 12.27
C PHE A 46 -6.27 -17.56 13.47
N LEU A 47 -6.10 -18.16 14.65
CA LEU A 47 -5.59 -17.45 15.82
C LEU A 47 -4.14 -16.96 15.60
N LEU A 48 -3.27 -17.78 15.02
CA LEU A 48 -1.87 -17.42 14.81
C LEU A 48 -1.71 -16.29 13.79
N PHE A 49 -2.31 -16.42 12.60
CA PHE A 49 -2.13 -15.45 11.52
C PHE A 49 -3.09 -14.28 11.60
N ALA A 50 -4.39 -14.51 11.75
CA ALA A 50 -5.35 -13.41 11.77
C ALA A 50 -5.27 -12.61 13.07
N MET A 51 -5.35 -13.30 14.23
CA MET A 51 -5.38 -12.62 15.52
C MET A 51 -3.98 -12.16 15.96
N VAL A 52 -3.02 -13.06 16.14
CA VAL A 52 -1.71 -12.70 16.70
C VAL A 52 -0.85 -11.91 15.72
N LYS A 53 -0.57 -12.44 14.52
CA LYS A 53 0.32 -11.78 13.53
C LYS A 53 -0.26 -10.46 13.07
N ILE A 54 -1.49 -10.45 12.56
CA ILE A 54 -2.03 -9.26 11.91
C ILE A 54 -2.61 -8.27 12.92
N ILE A 55 -3.64 -8.66 13.67
CA ILE A 55 -4.41 -7.75 14.55
C ILE A 55 -3.58 -7.20 15.71
N PHE A 56 -2.80 -8.05 16.40
CA PHE A 56 -2.06 -7.65 17.59
C PHE A 56 -0.63 -7.16 17.31
N ILE A 57 -0.04 -7.52 16.18
CA ILE A 57 1.35 -7.17 15.87
C ILE A 57 1.44 -6.26 14.63
N ALA A 58 0.98 -6.72 13.45
CA ALA A 58 1.18 -5.98 12.20
C ALA A 58 0.46 -4.63 12.18
N LEU A 59 -0.73 -4.51 12.77
CA LEU A 59 -1.45 -3.22 12.83
C LEU A 59 -0.66 -2.09 13.51
N TYR A 60 0.33 -2.40 14.36
CA TYR A 60 1.21 -1.40 14.98
C TYR A 60 2.38 -0.98 14.09
N ALA A 61 2.66 -1.71 13.00
CA ALA A 61 3.64 -1.34 11.99
C ALA A 61 2.95 -0.56 10.86
N ASN A 62 2.38 0.59 11.23
CA ASN A 62 1.75 1.51 10.30
C ASN A 62 2.59 2.76 10.09
N ASP A 63 2.40 3.42 8.95
CA ASP A 63 3.00 4.71 8.61
C ASP A 63 1.88 5.77 8.71
N ASP A 64 1.77 6.41 9.88
CA ASP A 64 0.76 7.44 10.18
C ASP A 64 -0.69 7.06 9.82
N GLY A 65 -1.03 5.79 10.10
CA GLY A 65 -2.35 5.21 9.89
C GLY A 65 -2.45 4.27 8.70
N ASP A 66 -1.55 4.32 7.72
CA ASP A 66 -1.58 3.40 6.58
C ASP A 66 -0.80 2.12 6.87
N GLY A 67 -1.30 0.98 6.39
CA GLY A 67 -0.71 -0.34 6.58
C GLY A 67 -0.41 -1.05 5.26
N GLY A 68 -0.06 -2.33 5.33
CA GLY A 68 0.28 -3.12 4.15
C GLY A 68 1.75 -3.05 3.75
N THR A 69 2.09 -3.80 2.71
CA THR A 69 3.48 -3.98 2.24
C THR A 69 4.16 -2.66 1.87
N PHE A 70 3.40 -1.72 1.32
CA PHE A 70 3.91 -0.40 0.96
C PHE A 70 4.25 0.46 2.17
N ALA A 71 3.37 0.52 3.18
CA ALA A 71 3.63 1.28 4.40
C ALA A 71 4.94 0.79 5.06
N LEU A 72 5.17 -0.53 5.05
CA LEU A 72 6.43 -1.12 5.51
C LEU A 72 7.63 -0.65 4.68
N TYR A 73 7.52 -0.63 3.35
CA TYR A 73 8.59 -0.14 2.47
C TYR A 73 8.87 1.37 2.66
N SER A 74 7.83 2.19 2.79
CA SER A 74 7.92 3.63 3.07
C SER A 74 8.69 3.86 4.37
N LEU A 75 8.30 3.15 5.44
CA LEU A 75 8.94 3.25 6.75
C LEU A 75 10.42 2.84 6.69
N ILE A 76 10.75 1.75 5.98
CA ILE A 76 12.15 1.34 5.78
C ILE A 76 12.93 2.40 4.99
N SER A 77 12.34 2.94 3.93
CA SER A 77 12.97 3.93 3.06
C SER A 77 13.23 5.26 3.78
N ARG A 78 12.32 5.68 4.67
CA ARG A 78 12.45 6.86 5.54
C ARG A 78 13.60 6.69 6.56
N TYR A 79 13.75 5.50 7.13
CA TYR A 79 14.74 5.25 8.19
C TYR A 79 16.15 4.92 7.67
N ALA A 80 16.27 4.30 6.49
CA ALA A 80 17.53 3.77 5.97
C ALA A 80 17.92 4.28 4.57
N ARG A 81 17.34 5.40 4.09
CA ARG A 81 17.67 6.04 2.78
C ARG A 81 17.82 5.02 1.64
N VAL A 82 16.80 4.17 1.54
CA VAL A 82 16.79 3.00 0.61
C VAL A 82 16.09 3.34 -0.70
N ALA A 83 15.41 4.49 -0.79
CA ALA A 83 14.71 4.92 -1.99
C ALA A 83 15.69 4.97 -3.19
N LEU A 84 15.34 4.28 -4.27
CA LEU A 84 16.12 4.24 -5.51
C LEU A 84 15.97 5.50 -6.36
N ILE A 85 15.05 6.40 -6.00
CA ILE A 85 14.88 7.70 -6.65
C ILE A 85 15.91 8.66 -6.04
N PRO A 86 16.84 9.22 -6.83
CA PRO A 86 17.89 10.14 -6.36
C PRO A 86 17.36 11.56 -6.09
N ASN A 87 16.17 11.69 -5.49
CA ASN A 87 15.52 12.96 -5.19
C ASN A 87 15.56 13.29 -3.69
N GLN A 88 16.52 12.76 -2.92
CA GLN A 88 16.68 13.11 -1.50
C GLN A 88 17.65 14.29 -1.39
N GLN A 89 17.14 15.46 -1.00
CA GLN A 89 17.94 16.63 -0.66
C GLN A 89 18.18 16.66 0.85
N ALA A 90 19.32 17.22 1.28
CA ALA A 90 19.63 17.37 2.71
C ALA A 90 18.57 18.19 3.48
N GLU A 91 17.87 19.09 2.79
CA GLU A 91 16.81 19.90 3.38
C GLU A 91 15.48 19.16 3.56
N ASP A 92 15.31 17.99 2.94
CA ASP A 92 14.14 17.14 3.24
C ASP A 92 14.25 16.53 4.65
N ASP A 93 15.48 16.37 5.16
CA ASP A 93 15.75 15.87 6.52
C ASP A 93 15.36 16.91 7.60
N LEU A 94 15.22 18.19 7.23
CA LEU A 94 14.92 19.30 8.15
C LEU A 94 13.43 19.49 8.41
N VAL A 95 12.56 18.89 7.60
CA VAL A 95 11.10 18.95 7.78
C VAL A 95 10.77 18.42 9.18
N SER A 96 10.05 19.22 9.98
CA SER A 96 9.77 19.02 11.41
C SER A 96 9.40 17.58 11.83
N SER A 97 8.71 16.82 10.98
CA SER A 97 8.37 15.40 11.19
C SER A 97 9.58 14.43 11.16
N HIS A 98 10.72 14.82 10.58
CA HIS A 98 11.97 14.03 10.62
C HIS A 98 12.77 14.19 11.92
N ARG A 99 12.51 15.24 12.74
CA ARG A 99 13.30 15.54 13.95
C ARG A 99 13.10 14.54 15.11
N HIS A 100 12.06 13.71 15.11
CA HIS A 100 11.74 12.82 16.24
C HIS A 100 12.57 11.52 16.34
N LEU A 101 13.65 11.37 15.56
CA LEU A 101 14.33 10.09 15.35
C LEU A 101 15.75 9.96 15.93
N SER A 102 16.10 10.78 16.91
CA SER A 102 17.46 10.90 17.45
C SER A 102 17.82 9.96 18.63
N ALA A 103 17.06 8.88 18.86
CA ALA A 103 17.41 7.85 19.85
C ALA A 103 17.50 6.45 19.22
N THR A 104 18.46 6.27 18.30
CA THR A 104 18.62 5.02 17.56
C THR A 104 19.48 4.04 18.36
N ARG A 105 18.90 2.90 18.75
CA ARG A 105 19.58 1.79 19.44
C ARG A 105 20.69 1.24 18.52
N ARG A 106 21.83 0.77 19.06
CA ARG A 106 22.98 0.24 18.28
C ARG A 106 22.59 -0.71 17.13
N ARG A 107 21.56 -1.54 17.32
CA ARG A 107 21.03 -2.47 16.32
C ARG A 107 20.37 -1.79 15.11
N ALA A 108 19.52 -0.80 15.37
CA ALA A 108 18.87 -0.05 14.30
C ALA A 108 19.90 0.71 13.47
N GLN A 109 20.98 1.18 14.10
CA GLN A 109 22.10 1.82 13.43
C GLN A 109 22.94 0.83 12.61
N TRP A 110 23.18 -0.38 13.13
CA TRP A 110 23.82 -1.45 12.36
C TRP A 110 23.00 -1.84 11.12
N MET A 111 21.69 -2.06 11.30
CA MET A 111 20.79 -2.42 10.21
C MET A 111 20.69 -1.29 9.18
N LYS A 112 20.57 -0.04 9.65
CA LYS A 112 20.62 1.17 8.80
C LYS A 112 21.90 1.19 7.96
N ASN A 113 23.06 1.03 8.59
CA ASN A 113 24.34 1.03 7.88
C ASN A 113 24.43 -0.11 6.85
N LEU A 114 23.91 -1.30 7.18
CA LEU A 114 23.86 -2.44 6.27
C LEU A 114 23.02 -2.13 5.02
N LEU A 115 21.81 -1.58 5.20
CA LEU A 115 20.94 -1.20 4.09
C LEU A 115 21.48 -0.01 3.28
N GLU A 116 22.09 0.98 3.94
CA GLU A 116 22.66 2.17 3.27
C GLU A 116 23.88 1.84 2.43
N THR A 117 24.77 0.97 2.94
CA THR A 117 26.05 0.64 2.30
C THR A 117 25.88 -0.37 1.16
N SER A 118 24.93 -1.30 1.30
CA SER A 118 24.78 -2.42 0.37
C SER A 118 23.82 -2.10 -0.78
N LYS A 119 24.37 -1.79 -1.97
CA LYS A 119 23.61 -1.69 -3.23
C LYS A 119 22.71 -2.91 -3.50
N PRO A 120 23.19 -4.18 -3.37
CA PRO A 120 22.32 -5.33 -3.62
C PRO A 120 21.17 -5.42 -2.60
N ALA A 121 21.37 -5.01 -1.33
CA ALA A 121 20.27 -5.00 -0.36
C ALA A 121 19.16 -4.03 -0.75
N LYS A 122 19.51 -2.80 -1.20
CA LYS A 122 18.52 -1.83 -1.70
C LYS A 122 17.74 -2.36 -2.90
N LEU A 123 18.46 -2.97 -3.84
CA LEU A 123 17.88 -3.53 -5.05
C LEU A 123 16.94 -4.71 -4.74
N THR A 124 17.38 -5.64 -3.89
CA THR A 124 16.56 -6.78 -3.43
C THR A 124 15.32 -6.31 -2.72
N LEU A 125 15.44 -5.34 -1.80
CA LEU A 125 14.30 -4.82 -1.03
C LEU A 125 13.26 -4.15 -1.94
N PHE A 126 13.71 -3.40 -2.94
CA PHE A 126 12.85 -2.81 -3.95
C PHE A 126 12.13 -3.85 -4.81
N PHE A 127 12.87 -4.81 -5.39
CA PHE A 127 12.25 -5.87 -6.20
C PHE A 127 11.30 -6.74 -5.39
N LEU A 128 11.64 -7.03 -4.12
CA LEU A 128 10.78 -7.78 -3.20
C LEU A 128 9.46 -7.03 -2.95
N THR A 129 9.52 -5.71 -2.79
CA THR A 129 8.34 -4.86 -2.59
C THR A 129 7.49 -4.75 -3.86
N ILE A 130 8.11 -4.55 -5.02
CA ILE A 130 7.40 -4.57 -6.31
C ILE A 130 6.73 -5.92 -6.54
N PHE A 131 7.43 -7.02 -6.26
CA PHE A 131 6.87 -8.35 -6.43
C PHE A 131 5.68 -8.59 -5.50
N ALA A 132 5.77 -8.19 -4.23
CA ALA A 132 4.66 -8.32 -3.29
C ALA A 132 3.46 -7.45 -3.65
N THR A 133 3.68 -6.21 -4.11
CA THR A 133 2.59 -5.34 -4.58
C THR A 133 1.92 -5.88 -5.85
N ALA A 134 2.69 -6.43 -6.79
CA ALA A 134 2.14 -7.11 -7.97
C ALA A 134 1.34 -8.37 -7.60
N LEU A 135 1.81 -9.15 -6.62
CA LEU A 135 1.08 -10.29 -6.06
C LEU A 135 -0.22 -9.85 -5.37
N ALA A 136 -0.19 -8.75 -4.60
CA ALA A 136 -1.36 -8.21 -3.93
C ALA A 136 -2.43 -7.72 -4.94
N ILE A 137 -2.03 -7.04 -6.02
CA ILE A 137 -2.95 -6.67 -7.11
C ILE A 137 -3.53 -7.93 -7.76
N SER A 138 -2.69 -8.94 -7.98
CA SER A 138 -3.15 -10.21 -8.56
C SER A 138 -4.14 -10.94 -7.65
N ASP A 139 -3.96 -10.85 -6.34
CA ASP A 139 -4.89 -11.37 -5.35
C ASP A 139 -6.25 -10.68 -5.43
N CYS A 140 -6.25 -9.33 -5.50
CA CYS A 140 -7.45 -8.53 -5.66
C CYS A 140 -8.25 -8.84 -6.93
N MET A 141 -7.61 -9.39 -7.96
CA MET A 141 -8.26 -9.84 -9.20
C MET A 141 -8.92 -11.22 -9.09
N LEU A 142 -8.49 -12.05 -8.12
CA LEU A 142 -8.96 -13.44 -7.95
C LEU A 142 -10.04 -13.57 -6.87
N THR A 143 -10.03 -12.71 -5.86
CA THR A 143 -10.98 -12.77 -4.75
C THR A 143 -12.44 -12.55 -5.17
N PRO A 144 -12.79 -11.55 -6.00
CA PRO A 144 -14.18 -11.38 -6.43
C PRO A 144 -14.74 -12.60 -7.18
N PRO A 145 -14.01 -13.19 -8.16
CA PRO A 145 -14.41 -14.44 -8.80
C PRO A 145 -14.64 -15.59 -7.83
N ILE A 146 -13.70 -15.87 -6.91
CA ILE A 146 -13.83 -17.05 -6.03
C ILE A 146 -14.96 -16.88 -5.01
N SER A 147 -15.09 -15.70 -4.41
CA SER A 147 -16.09 -15.43 -3.37
C SER A 147 -17.50 -15.46 -3.96
N VAL A 148 -17.74 -14.75 -5.08
CA VAL A 148 -19.07 -14.72 -5.72
C VAL A 148 -19.40 -16.09 -6.33
N LEU A 149 -18.48 -16.75 -7.02
CA LEU A 149 -18.74 -18.08 -7.60
C LEU A 149 -19.04 -19.11 -6.51
N SER A 150 -18.37 -19.05 -5.36
CA SER A 150 -18.64 -19.93 -4.22
C SER A 150 -20.05 -19.74 -3.66
N ALA A 151 -20.48 -18.48 -3.49
CA ALA A 151 -21.84 -18.19 -3.04
C ALA A 151 -22.90 -18.66 -4.04
N VAL A 152 -22.73 -18.36 -5.34
CA VAL A 152 -23.69 -18.78 -6.39
C VAL A 152 -23.73 -20.31 -6.53
N ASN A 153 -22.62 -21.02 -6.30
CA ASN A 153 -22.59 -22.49 -6.37
C ASN A 153 -23.50 -23.15 -5.32
N GLY A 154 -23.87 -22.44 -4.25
CA GLY A 154 -24.92 -22.88 -3.31
C GLY A 154 -26.28 -23.13 -3.96
N LEU A 155 -26.58 -22.44 -5.07
CA LEU A 155 -27.86 -22.56 -5.78
C LEU A 155 -28.10 -23.97 -6.35
N ARG A 156 -27.03 -24.72 -6.64
CA ARG A 156 -27.12 -26.12 -7.11
C ARG A 156 -27.89 -27.04 -6.16
N LEU A 157 -27.91 -26.73 -4.87
CA LEU A 157 -28.60 -27.56 -3.88
C LEU A 157 -30.12 -27.49 -3.99
N ARG A 158 -30.66 -26.37 -4.47
CA ARG A 158 -32.11 -26.16 -4.63
C ARG A 158 -32.57 -26.15 -6.08
N ALA A 159 -31.65 -25.96 -7.03
CA ALA A 159 -31.91 -26.04 -8.45
C ALA A 159 -30.83 -26.91 -9.13
N PRO A 160 -30.91 -28.25 -8.99
CA PRO A 160 -29.92 -29.18 -9.56
C PRO A 160 -29.91 -29.19 -11.10
N HIS A 161 -30.95 -28.64 -11.74
CA HIS A 161 -31.07 -28.51 -13.19
C HIS A 161 -30.13 -27.44 -13.80
N LEU A 162 -29.57 -26.55 -12.97
CA LEU A 162 -28.68 -25.49 -13.43
C LEU A 162 -27.33 -26.07 -13.87
N THR A 163 -26.96 -25.79 -15.12
CA THR A 163 -25.65 -26.21 -15.64
C THR A 163 -24.52 -25.37 -15.07
N THR A 164 -23.29 -25.88 -15.11
CA THR A 164 -22.09 -25.10 -14.72
C THR A 164 -21.98 -23.80 -15.49
N ASP A 165 -22.30 -23.82 -16.78
CA ASP A 165 -22.20 -22.63 -17.62
C ASP A 165 -23.22 -21.56 -17.22
N GLN A 166 -24.45 -21.95 -16.85
CA GLN A 166 -25.45 -21.00 -16.34
C GLN A 166 -25.00 -20.31 -15.05
N ILE A 167 -24.39 -21.07 -14.13
CA ILE A 167 -23.85 -20.52 -12.86
C ILE A 167 -22.71 -19.55 -13.13
N VAL A 168 -21.82 -19.87 -14.06
CA VAL A 168 -20.73 -18.99 -14.49
C VAL A 168 -21.28 -17.68 -15.06
N TRP A 169 -22.29 -17.72 -15.94
CA TRP A 169 -22.90 -16.50 -16.50
C TRP A 169 -23.65 -15.66 -15.48
N ILE A 170 -24.35 -16.30 -14.53
CA ILE A 170 -24.96 -15.59 -13.38
C ILE A 170 -23.87 -14.86 -12.58
N THR A 171 -22.75 -15.54 -12.32
CA THR A 171 -21.62 -14.97 -11.58
C THR A 171 -21.01 -13.78 -12.32
N VAL A 172 -20.80 -13.89 -13.64
CA VAL A 172 -20.32 -12.78 -14.48
C VAL A 172 -21.27 -11.58 -14.45
N GLY A 173 -22.58 -11.82 -14.53
CA GLY A 173 -23.58 -10.75 -14.42
C GLY A 173 -23.53 -10.01 -13.08
N ILE A 174 -23.36 -10.76 -11.98
CA ILE A 174 -23.20 -10.18 -10.63
C ILE A 174 -21.90 -9.39 -10.52
N LEU A 175 -20.79 -9.89 -11.08
CA LEU A 175 -19.50 -9.18 -11.08
C LEU A 175 -19.57 -7.86 -11.87
N ILE A 176 -20.17 -7.86 -13.06
CA ILE A 176 -20.34 -6.63 -13.86
C ILE A 176 -21.17 -5.60 -13.10
N LEU A 177 -22.29 -6.02 -12.50
CA LEU A 177 -23.13 -5.13 -11.70
C LEU A 177 -22.35 -4.58 -10.49
N PHE A 178 -21.62 -5.44 -9.79
CA PHE A 178 -20.79 -5.07 -8.66
C PHE A 178 -19.73 -4.01 -9.05
N PHE A 179 -18.99 -4.23 -10.14
CA PHE A 179 -17.97 -3.29 -10.61
C PHE A 179 -18.56 -1.99 -11.19
N ALA A 180 -19.79 -2.03 -11.74
CA ALA A 180 -20.48 -0.83 -12.23
C ALA A 180 -20.89 0.11 -11.08
N VAL A 181 -21.27 -0.44 -9.92
CA VAL A 181 -21.73 0.31 -8.74
C VAL A 181 -20.59 1.03 -8.00
N GLN A 182 -19.32 0.67 -8.27
CA GLN A 182 -18.13 1.17 -7.57
C GLN A 182 -17.96 2.68 -7.59
N HIS A 183 -18.42 3.36 -8.65
CA HIS A 183 -18.31 4.82 -8.79
C HIS A 183 -19.12 5.59 -7.72
N LEU A 184 -20.10 4.97 -7.07
CA LEU A 184 -20.91 5.61 -6.01
C LEU A 184 -20.12 5.82 -4.70
N GLY A 185 -18.90 5.28 -4.61
CA GLY A 185 -17.96 5.50 -3.52
C GLY A 185 -18.22 4.62 -2.29
N THR A 186 -17.14 4.29 -1.58
CA THR A 186 -17.17 3.43 -0.38
C THR A 186 -17.87 4.08 0.81
N ASP A 187 -17.97 5.41 0.87
CA ASP A 187 -18.62 6.14 1.96
C ASP A 187 -20.13 5.84 2.04
N LYS A 188 -20.85 6.09 0.94
CA LYS A 188 -22.31 5.89 0.86
C LYS A 188 -22.68 4.41 0.97
N ILE A 189 -21.86 3.55 0.37
CA ILE A 189 -22.11 2.12 0.31
C ILE A 189 -21.77 1.45 1.66
N GLY A 190 -20.68 1.86 2.32
CA GLY A 190 -20.17 1.26 3.55
C GLY A 190 -21.14 1.33 4.74
N TYR A 191 -21.94 2.40 4.85
CA TYR A 191 -22.99 2.51 5.87
C TYR A 191 -24.07 1.45 5.71
N THR A 192 -24.38 1.03 4.49
CA THR A 192 -25.39 0.01 4.18
C THR A 192 -24.82 -1.40 4.36
N PHE A 193 -23.51 -1.56 4.14
CA PHE A 193 -22.82 -2.85 4.24
C PHE A 193 -22.62 -3.32 5.69
N ALA A 194 -22.36 -2.40 6.61
CA ALA A 194 -22.12 -2.76 8.01
C ALA A 194 -23.27 -3.55 8.67
N PRO A 195 -24.55 -3.12 8.59
CA PRO A 195 -25.67 -3.91 9.11
C PRO A 195 -25.79 -5.30 8.47
N LEU A 196 -25.59 -5.39 7.14
CA LEU A 196 -25.68 -6.65 6.40
C LEU A 196 -24.63 -7.65 6.87
N VAL A 197 -23.38 -7.21 7.06
CA VAL A 197 -22.29 -8.08 7.55
C VAL A 197 -22.49 -8.46 9.01
N VAL A 198 -22.98 -7.56 9.85
CA VAL A 198 -23.34 -7.92 11.25
C VAL A 198 -24.42 -8.99 11.28
N VAL A 199 -25.49 -8.83 10.49
CA VAL A 199 -26.56 -9.84 10.37
C VAL A 199 -26.00 -11.15 9.84
N TRP A 200 -25.12 -11.11 8.83
CA TRP A 200 -24.43 -12.30 8.32
C TRP A 200 -23.61 -13.00 9.41
N LEU A 201 -22.76 -12.28 10.15
CA LEU A 201 -21.92 -12.84 11.21
C LEU A 201 -22.76 -13.46 12.33
N LEU A 202 -23.83 -12.79 12.76
CA LEU A 202 -24.76 -13.32 13.76
C LEU A 202 -25.49 -14.56 13.25
N LEU A 203 -25.90 -14.58 11.98
CA LEU A 203 -26.57 -15.72 11.37
C LEU A 203 -25.67 -16.96 11.31
N ILE A 204 -24.43 -16.81 10.82
CA ILE A 204 -23.49 -17.94 10.75
C ILE A 204 -23.09 -18.43 12.14
N ALA A 205 -22.94 -17.52 13.11
CA ALA A 205 -22.71 -17.86 14.51
C ALA A 205 -23.88 -18.68 15.09
N GLY A 206 -25.12 -18.24 14.86
CA GLY A 206 -26.31 -18.93 15.31
C GLY A 206 -26.48 -20.32 14.69
N ILE A 207 -26.24 -20.44 13.37
CA ILE A 207 -26.25 -21.75 12.67
C ILE A 207 -25.13 -22.65 13.20
N GLY A 208 -23.94 -22.10 13.42
CA GLY A 208 -22.80 -22.81 14.00
C GLY A 208 -23.13 -23.38 15.39
N LEU A 209 -23.73 -22.57 16.26
CA LEU A 209 -24.17 -22.97 17.59
C LEU A 209 -25.26 -24.06 17.54
N TYR A 210 -26.25 -23.87 16.67
CA TYR A 210 -27.32 -24.86 16.46
C TYR A 210 -26.76 -26.21 16.03
N ASN A 211 -25.83 -26.21 15.05
CA ASN A 211 -25.21 -27.43 14.56
C ASN A 211 -24.33 -28.11 15.61
N LEU A 212 -23.62 -27.32 16.41
CA LEU A 212 -22.82 -27.84 17.53
C LEU A 212 -23.69 -28.58 18.55
N ILE A 213 -24.83 -27.99 18.95
CA ILE A 213 -25.73 -28.58 19.95
C ILE A 213 -26.48 -29.79 19.38
N LYS A 214 -26.92 -29.71 18.13
CA LYS A 214 -27.77 -30.74 17.51
C LYS A 214 -27.01 -31.98 17.07
N TYR A 215 -25.82 -31.83 16.49
CA TYR A 215 -25.12 -32.94 15.83
C TYR A 215 -24.05 -33.57 16.72
N ASP A 216 -23.06 -32.80 17.19
CA ASP A 216 -21.97 -33.35 17.99
C ASP A 216 -21.20 -32.29 18.81
N ILE A 217 -21.47 -32.25 20.11
CA ILE A 217 -20.75 -31.39 21.07
C ILE A 217 -19.29 -31.82 21.28
N GLY A 218 -18.97 -33.08 20.98
CA GLY A 218 -17.61 -33.62 21.04
C GLY A 218 -16.66 -32.95 20.05
N THR A 219 -17.17 -32.14 19.12
CA THR A 219 -16.39 -31.32 18.19
C THR A 219 -15.50 -30.30 18.91
N LEU A 220 -15.89 -29.85 20.11
CA LEU A 220 -15.07 -28.97 20.96
C LEU A 220 -13.73 -29.59 21.38
N ARG A 221 -13.56 -30.91 21.25
CA ARG A 221 -12.26 -31.55 21.46
C ARG A 221 -11.18 -31.04 20.50
N ALA A 222 -11.55 -30.42 19.37
CA ALA A 222 -10.61 -29.82 18.43
C ALA A 222 -9.77 -28.66 19.01
N PHE A 223 -10.16 -28.07 20.14
CA PHE A 223 -9.32 -27.13 20.89
C PHE A 223 -8.07 -27.79 21.49
N ASN A 224 -7.99 -29.12 21.53
CA ASN A 224 -6.77 -29.82 21.92
C ASN A 224 -5.84 -29.97 20.70
N PRO A 225 -4.61 -29.42 20.71
CA PRO A 225 -3.70 -29.47 19.56
C PRO A 225 -3.22 -30.89 19.25
N LYS A 226 -3.45 -31.87 20.14
CA LYS A 226 -3.18 -33.30 19.89
C LYS A 226 -3.80 -33.77 18.56
N TYR A 227 -5.00 -33.29 18.21
CA TYR A 227 -5.67 -33.69 16.98
C TYR A 227 -4.93 -33.26 15.70
N ILE A 228 -4.13 -32.19 15.76
CA ILE A 228 -3.26 -31.78 14.66
C ILE A 228 -2.18 -32.85 14.42
N PHE A 229 -1.49 -33.25 15.48
CA PHE A 229 -0.44 -34.27 15.40
C PHE A 229 -1.00 -35.62 14.95
N ASP A 230 -2.15 -36.03 15.49
CA ASP A 230 -2.81 -37.27 15.10
C ASP A 230 -3.26 -37.23 13.62
N TYR A 231 -3.74 -36.10 13.12
CA TYR A 231 -4.11 -35.90 11.72
C TYR A 231 -2.93 -36.05 10.78
N PHE A 232 -1.80 -35.38 11.05
CA PHE A 232 -0.60 -35.54 10.24
C PHE A 232 -0.01 -36.94 10.33
N ARG A 233 -0.07 -37.60 11.50
CA ARG A 233 0.39 -38.98 11.67
C ARG A 233 -0.43 -39.95 10.81
N ARG A 234 -1.76 -39.77 10.75
CA ARG A 234 -2.66 -40.61 9.94
C ARG A 234 -2.53 -40.34 8.44
N ASN A 235 -2.65 -39.07 8.04
CA ASN A 235 -2.80 -38.70 6.63
C ASN A 235 -1.47 -38.41 5.91
N LYS A 236 -0.36 -38.24 6.66
CA LYS A 236 1.01 -38.04 6.14
C LYS A 236 1.02 -36.99 5.02
N LYS A 237 1.34 -37.42 3.79
CA LYS A 237 1.39 -36.57 2.59
C LYS A 237 0.06 -35.91 2.25
N LYS A 238 -1.08 -36.59 2.44
CA LYS A 238 -2.40 -36.00 2.21
C LYS A 238 -2.68 -34.88 3.23
N GLY A 239 -2.27 -35.08 4.48
CA GLY A 239 -2.35 -34.06 5.53
C GLY A 239 -1.52 -32.82 5.19
N TRP A 240 -0.28 -33.02 4.71
CA TRP A 240 0.55 -31.92 4.21
C TRP A 240 -0.13 -31.12 3.09
N VAL A 241 -0.68 -31.83 2.09
CA VAL A 241 -1.35 -31.19 0.95
C VAL A 241 -2.63 -30.44 1.34
N SER A 242 -3.30 -30.84 2.42
CA SER A 242 -4.49 -30.16 2.95
C SER A 242 -4.19 -28.82 3.63
N LEU A 243 -2.93 -28.56 4.03
CA LEU A 243 -2.55 -27.25 4.57
C LEU A 243 -2.78 -26.11 3.58
N GLY A 244 -2.56 -26.34 2.28
CA GLY A 244 -2.85 -25.34 1.26
C GLY A 244 -4.33 -24.96 1.22
N GLU A 245 -5.22 -25.95 1.37
CA GLU A 245 -6.68 -25.73 1.37
C GLU A 245 -7.16 -25.09 2.68
N ILE A 246 -6.44 -25.30 3.80
CA ILE A 246 -6.71 -24.67 5.10
C ILE A 246 -6.25 -23.20 5.11
N LEU A 247 -5.24 -22.83 4.33
CA LEU A 247 -4.76 -21.44 4.19
C LEU A 247 -5.90 -20.45 3.92
N LEU A 248 -6.88 -20.90 3.13
CA LEU A 248 -8.11 -20.19 2.76
C LEU A 248 -8.96 -19.70 3.93
N CYS A 249 -8.73 -20.18 5.17
CA CYS A 249 -9.51 -19.73 6.32
C CYS A 249 -9.09 -18.35 6.84
N PHE A 250 -7.87 -17.90 6.51
CA PHE A 250 -7.34 -16.59 6.92
C PHE A 250 -6.88 -15.72 5.73
N THR A 251 -7.18 -16.14 4.49
CA THR A 251 -7.09 -15.29 3.31
C THR A 251 -8.03 -14.10 3.47
N GLY A 252 -7.51 -12.87 3.31
CA GLY A 252 -8.22 -11.62 3.62
C GLY A 252 -7.64 -10.84 4.80
N THR A 253 -6.79 -11.48 5.62
CA THR A 253 -6.08 -10.79 6.71
C THR A 253 -5.03 -9.78 6.21
N GLU A 254 -4.44 -9.99 5.04
CA GLU A 254 -3.51 -9.03 4.42
C GLU A 254 -4.24 -7.79 3.89
N ALA A 255 -5.46 -7.95 3.37
CA ALA A 255 -6.31 -6.81 2.98
C ALA A 255 -6.68 -5.97 4.21
N LEU A 256 -6.98 -6.61 5.33
CA LEU A 256 -7.18 -5.93 6.61
C LEU A 256 -5.96 -5.11 7.05
N PHE A 257 -4.75 -5.60 6.80
CA PHE A 257 -3.53 -4.86 7.10
C PHE A 257 -3.32 -3.69 6.14
N ALA A 258 -3.60 -3.85 4.84
CA ALA A 258 -3.50 -2.79 3.84
C ALA A 258 -4.53 -1.66 4.07
N ASP A 259 -5.75 -2.00 4.46
CA ASP A 259 -6.86 -1.05 4.69
C ASP A 259 -6.86 -0.40 6.09
N LEU A 260 -5.72 -0.38 6.79
CA LEU A 260 -5.62 0.26 8.10
C LEU A 260 -5.89 1.79 8.04
N GLY A 261 -5.58 2.44 6.91
CA GLY A 261 -5.71 3.90 6.70
C GLY A 261 -7.09 4.49 6.97
N TYR A 262 -8.13 3.64 6.96
CA TYR A 262 -9.52 4.02 7.14
C TYR A 262 -10.01 3.96 8.58
N PHE A 263 -9.35 3.18 9.45
CA PHE A 263 -9.93 2.74 10.70
C PHE A 263 -8.92 2.77 11.86
N SER A 264 -9.41 3.05 13.07
CA SER A 264 -8.54 3.03 14.25
C SER A 264 -8.20 1.60 14.68
N ILE A 265 -6.93 1.36 15.03
CA ILE A 265 -6.40 0.06 15.48
C ILE A 265 -7.26 -0.55 16.59
N LYS A 266 -7.62 0.24 17.62
CA LYS A 266 -8.44 -0.24 18.75
C LYS A 266 -9.83 -0.69 18.32
N SER A 267 -10.44 -0.01 17.34
CA SER A 267 -11.75 -0.42 16.81
C SER A 267 -11.64 -1.75 16.08
N ILE A 268 -10.58 -1.94 15.29
CA ILE A 268 -10.32 -3.21 14.61
C ILE A 268 -10.09 -4.34 15.64
N GLN A 269 -9.22 -4.13 16.62
CA GLN A 269 -8.92 -5.14 17.66
C GLN A 269 -10.17 -5.61 18.41
N LEU A 270 -11.03 -4.68 18.83
CA LEU A 270 -12.24 -5.00 19.60
C LEU A 270 -13.29 -5.69 18.72
N SER A 271 -13.57 -5.14 17.53
CA SER A 271 -14.58 -5.72 16.62
C SER A 271 -14.15 -7.05 16.00
N PHE A 272 -12.85 -7.26 15.78
CA PHE A 272 -12.31 -8.56 15.36
C PHE A 272 -12.46 -9.59 16.47
N SER A 273 -12.00 -9.26 17.69
CA SER A 273 -11.95 -10.22 18.81
C SER A 273 -13.34 -10.62 19.31
N PHE A 274 -14.29 -9.70 19.34
CA PHE A 274 -15.65 -9.96 19.88
C PHE A 274 -16.72 -10.16 18.80
N GLY A 275 -16.46 -9.77 17.55
CA GLY A 275 -17.41 -9.89 16.44
C GLY A 275 -17.03 -11.02 15.47
N LEU A 276 -15.97 -10.80 14.70
CA LEU A 276 -15.59 -11.69 13.61
C LEU A 276 -15.09 -13.06 14.11
N LEU A 277 -14.11 -13.06 15.01
CA LEU A 277 -13.45 -14.26 15.52
C LEU A 277 -14.45 -15.28 16.08
N PRO A 278 -15.33 -14.94 17.06
CA PRO A 278 -16.27 -15.91 17.60
C PRO A 278 -17.26 -16.41 16.55
N SER A 279 -17.74 -15.54 15.65
CA SER A 279 -18.73 -15.91 14.62
C SER A 279 -18.18 -16.91 13.63
N VAL A 280 -16.97 -16.66 13.10
CA VAL A 280 -16.32 -17.54 12.12
C VAL A 280 -15.87 -18.85 12.75
N LEU A 281 -15.27 -18.82 13.94
CA LEU A 281 -14.88 -20.05 14.65
C LEU A 281 -16.09 -20.92 14.98
N LEU A 282 -17.19 -20.33 15.46
CA LEU A 282 -18.41 -21.07 15.77
C LEU A 282 -19.04 -21.70 14.52
N THR A 283 -18.93 -21.02 13.38
CA THR A 283 -19.35 -21.56 12.08
C THR A 283 -18.52 -22.78 11.70
N TYR A 284 -17.19 -22.71 11.77
CA TYR A 284 -16.33 -23.86 11.49
C TYR A 284 -16.58 -25.03 12.45
N ILE A 285 -16.77 -24.75 13.74
CA ILE A 285 -17.10 -25.76 14.75
C ILE A 285 -18.45 -26.43 14.41
N GLY A 286 -19.46 -25.66 14.04
CA GLY A 286 -20.77 -26.20 13.65
C GLY A 286 -20.73 -27.01 12.36
N GLN A 287 -19.99 -26.54 11.34
CA GLN A 287 -19.77 -27.30 10.10
C GLN A 287 -19.07 -28.63 10.38
N ALA A 288 -18.05 -28.63 11.22
CA ALA A 288 -17.36 -29.85 11.63
C ALA A 288 -18.29 -30.82 12.38
N ALA A 289 -19.16 -30.32 13.28
CA ALA A 289 -20.14 -31.15 13.97
C ALA A 289 -21.12 -31.83 12.99
N TYR A 290 -21.57 -31.10 11.97
CA TYR A 290 -22.40 -31.64 10.90
C TYR A 290 -21.65 -32.69 10.06
N LEU A 291 -20.43 -32.40 9.61
CA LEU A 291 -19.62 -33.32 8.81
C LEU A 291 -19.26 -34.61 9.56
N ARG A 292 -19.14 -34.55 10.89
CA ARG A 292 -18.87 -35.75 11.72
C ARG A 292 -20.05 -36.71 11.80
N THR A 293 -21.27 -36.25 11.54
CA THR A 293 -22.46 -37.11 11.51
C THR A 293 -22.83 -37.55 10.10
N HIS A 294 -22.44 -36.80 9.06
CA HIS A 294 -22.81 -37.04 7.67
C HIS A 294 -21.59 -37.23 6.75
N MET A 295 -20.78 -38.26 7.01
CA MET A 295 -19.51 -38.50 6.28
C MET A 295 -19.69 -39.03 4.85
N ASP A 296 -20.83 -39.67 4.56
CA ASP A 296 -21.08 -40.36 3.29
C ASP A 296 -21.62 -39.43 2.19
N MET A 297 -21.94 -38.18 2.51
CA MET A 297 -22.50 -37.21 1.56
C MET A 297 -21.42 -36.48 0.76
N THR A 298 -21.74 -36.12 -0.48
CA THR A 298 -20.86 -35.34 -1.36
C THR A 298 -20.59 -33.94 -0.77
N ILE A 299 -19.35 -33.70 -0.33
CA ILE A 299 -18.91 -32.53 0.46
C ILE A 299 -18.79 -31.23 -0.37
N SER A 300 -19.21 -31.27 -1.64
CA SER A 300 -19.06 -30.16 -2.60
C SER A 300 -19.64 -28.82 -2.15
N ASN A 301 -20.65 -28.82 -1.27
CA ASN A 301 -21.26 -27.63 -0.66
C ASN A 301 -21.46 -27.81 0.86
N ALA A 302 -20.38 -28.16 1.58
CA ALA A 302 -20.40 -28.45 3.02
C ALA A 302 -21.14 -27.40 3.87
N PHE A 303 -20.92 -26.11 3.58
CA PHE A 303 -21.59 -25.01 4.28
C PHE A 303 -23.11 -25.08 4.12
N PHE A 304 -23.61 -25.04 2.88
CA PHE A 304 -25.04 -24.99 2.63
C PHE A 304 -25.78 -26.27 3.03
N ASN A 305 -25.10 -27.43 2.98
CA ASN A 305 -25.66 -28.69 3.49
C ASN A 305 -25.86 -28.68 5.01
N SER A 306 -25.01 -27.96 5.74
CA SER A 306 -25.11 -27.85 7.19
C SER A 306 -26.24 -26.93 7.67
N ILE A 307 -26.90 -26.18 6.77
CA ILE A 307 -27.93 -25.21 7.12
C ILE A 307 -29.31 -25.89 7.21
N PRO A 308 -30.13 -25.60 8.24
CA PRO A 308 -31.52 -26.03 8.29
C PRO A 308 -32.32 -25.60 7.05
N SER A 309 -33.19 -26.47 6.54
CA SER A 309 -33.94 -26.22 5.30
C SER A 309 -34.72 -24.90 5.29
N THR A 310 -35.31 -24.50 6.42
CA THR A 310 -36.07 -23.24 6.59
C THR A 310 -35.21 -21.99 6.45
N LEU A 311 -33.92 -22.05 6.84
CA LEU A 311 -33.01 -20.90 6.83
C LEU A 311 -32.17 -20.81 5.55
N PHE A 312 -32.28 -21.79 4.64
CA PHE A 312 -31.47 -21.84 3.42
C PHE A 312 -31.56 -20.54 2.59
N TRP A 313 -32.77 -20.08 2.27
CA TRP A 313 -32.95 -18.90 1.39
C TRP A 313 -32.43 -17.60 2.01
N PRO A 314 -32.77 -17.27 3.28
CA PRO A 314 -32.16 -16.14 3.97
C PRO A 314 -30.63 -16.20 4.01
N THR A 315 -30.05 -17.37 4.36
CA THR A 315 -28.60 -17.52 4.42
C THR A 315 -27.95 -17.44 3.04
N PHE A 316 -28.58 -17.97 2.00
CA PHE A 316 -28.08 -17.89 0.63
C PHE A 316 -28.01 -16.45 0.12
N VAL A 317 -29.09 -15.66 0.31
CA VAL A 317 -29.10 -14.25 -0.09
C VAL A 317 -28.06 -13.45 0.69
N LEU A 318 -27.97 -13.66 2.00
CA LEU A 318 -26.96 -12.99 2.83
C LEU A 318 -25.54 -13.44 2.50
N ALA A 319 -25.31 -14.70 2.16
CA ALA A 319 -24.01 -15.20 1.71
C ALA A 319 -23.58 -14.51 0.41
N LEU A 320 -24.50 -14.38 -0.55
CA LEU A 320 -24.21 -13.70 -1.81
C LEU A 320 -23.89 -12.22 -1.60
N LEU A 321 -24.68 -11.52 -0.77
CA LEU A 321 -24.42 -10.13 -0.40
C LEU A 321 -23.09 -10.00 0.34
N ALA A 322 -22.80 -10.87 1.31
CA ALA A 322 -21.54 -10.87 2.06
C ALA A 322 -20.34 -11.12 1.14
N SER A 323 -20.44 -12.03 0.15
CA SER A 323 -19.36 -12.28 -0.81
C SER A 323 -19.09 -11.09 -1.74
N VAL A 324 -20.15 -10.38 -2.16
CA VAL A 324 -20.02 -9.13 -2.93
C VAL A 324 -19.39 -8.03 -2.06
N ILE A 325 -19.80 -7.92 -0.79
CA ILE A 325 -19.23 -6.95 0.15
C ILE A 325 -17.76 -7.29 0.46
N GLY A 326 -17.40 -8.57 0.64
CA GLY A 326 -16.01 -8.99 0.85
C GLY A 326 -15.11 -8.64 -0.33
N SER A 327 -15.66 -8.75 -1.55
CA SER A 327 -14.96 -8.32 -2.77
C SER A 327 -14.67 -6.82 -2.79
N GLN A 328 -15.49 -5.99 -2.11
CA GLN A 328 -15.29 -4.54 -2.00
C GLN A 328 -13.99 -4.20 -1.26
N ALA A 329 -13.68 -4.94 -0.21
CA ALA A 329 -12.45 -4.74 0.58
C ALA A 329 -11.22 -4.88 -0.33
N MET A 330 -11.20 -5.95 -1.12
CA MET A 330 -10.10 -6.23 -2.05
C MET A 330 -9.99 -5.18 -3.16
N VAL A 331 -11.11 -4.69 -3.69
CA VAL A 331 -11.09 -3.58 -4.67
C VAL A 331 -10.53 -2.30 -4.04
N SER A 332 -10.90 -2.01 -2.80
CA SER A 332 -10.38 -0.85 -2.05
C SER A 332 -8.88 -0.97 -1.78
N CYS A 333 -8.43 -2.17 -1.38
CA CYS A 333 -7.01 -2.53 -1.22
C CYS A 333 -6.23 -2.38 -2.55
N ALA A 334 -6.83 -2.73 -3.69
CA ALA A 334 -6.21 -2.52 -5.00
C ALA A 334 -6.06 -1.04 -5.35
N PHE A 335 -7.06 -0.20 -5.05
CA PHE A 335 -6.96 1.25 -5.26
C PHE A 335 -5.88 1.88 -4.37
N ALA A 336 -5.81 1.50 -3.10
CA ALA A 336 -4.76 1.94 -2.18
C ALA A 336 -3.37 1.51 -2.69
N THR A 337 -3.22 0.24 -3.07
CA THR A 337 -1.95 -0.28 -3.62
C THR A 337 -1.56 0.46 -4.89
N MET A 338 -2.49 0.72 -5.81
CA MET A 338 -2.18 1.45 -7.05
C MET A 338 -1.76 2.90 -6.80
N SER A 339 -2.46 3.60 -5.89
CA SER A 339 -2.09 4.95 -5.47
C SER A 339 -0.64 4.98 -4.94
N HIS A 340 -0.28 4.00 -4.12
CA HIS A 340 1.07 3.85 -3.59
C HIS A 340 2.13 3.53 -4.67
N LEU A 341 1.79 2.77 -5.71
CA LEU A 341 2.72 2.52 -6.82
C LEU A 341 2.99 3.78 -7.65
N GLN A 342 1.98 4.65 -7.78
CA GLN A 342 2.12 5.94 -8.44
C GLN A 342 3.03 6.88 -7.66
N THR A 343 2.94 6.93 -6.32
CA THR A 343 3.84 7.77 -5.50
C THR A 343 5.30 7.33 -5.59
N LEU A 344 5.57 6.03 -5.78
CA LEU A 344 6.92 5.50 -6.06
C LEU A 344 7.39 5.68 -7.50
N SER A 345 6.60 6.35 -8.36
CA SER A 345 6.90 6.46 -9.80
C SER A 345 7.13 5.09 -10.47
N CYS A 346 6.50 4.04 -9.94
CA CYS A 346 6.60 2.67 -10.44
C CYS A 346 5.39 2.31 -11.33
N PHE A 347 4.44 3.23 -11.50
CA PHE A 347 3.28 3.04 -12.35
C PHE A 347 2.92 4.36 -13.07
N PRO A 348 2.32 4.29 -14.28
CA PRO A 348 1.80 5.48 -14.96
C PRO A 348 0.82 6.28 -14.10
N ARG A 349 0.77 7.59 -14.34
CA ARG A 349 -0.18 8.48 -13.65
C ARG A 349 -1.60 8.09 -14.04
N VAL A 350 -2.38 7.62 -13.07
CA VAL A 350 -3.80 7.32 -13.21
C VAL A 350 -4.63 8.41 -12.54
N LYS A 351 -5.88 8.59 -12.98
CA LYS A 351 -6.75 9.62 -12.41
C LYS A 351 -7.32 9.12 -11.08
N ILE A 352 -6.76 9.63 -9.98
CA ILE A 352 -7.22 9.32 -8.63
C ILE A 352 -8.39 10.26 -8.28
N LEU A 353 -9.58 9.71 -8.09
CA LEU A 353 -10.75 10.44 -7.62
C LEU A 353 -10.96 10.13 -6.14
N HIS A 354 -10.92 11.16 -5.30
CA HIS A 354 -11.24 11.04 -3.88
C HIS A 354 -12.76 11.07 -3.71
N THR A 355 -13.33 9.99 -3.17
CA THR A 355 -14.79 9.82 -3.08
C THR A 355 -15.42 10.49 -1.86
N SER A 356 -14.63 10.77 -0.82
CA SER A 356 -15.08 11.50 0.38
C SER A 356 -14.17 12.70 0.67
N ARG A 357 -14.79 13.84 1.00
CA ARG A 357 -14.08 15.06 1.43
C ARG A 357 -13.57 14.97 2.87
N ARG A 358 -14.07 14.00 3.65
CA ARG A 358 -13.80 13.88 5.09
C ARG A 358 -12.75 12.81 5.42
N TYR A 359 -12.52 11.86 4.51
CA TYR A 359 -11.54 10.79 4.66
C TYR A 359 -10.68 10.67 3.40
N SER A 360 -9.45 11.19 3.47
CA SER A 360 -8.45 11.17 2.39
C SER A 360 -8.12 9.76 1.87
N GLY A 361 -8.35 8.71 2.67
CA GLY A 361 -8.10 7.33 2.25
C GLY A 361 -9.07 6.77 1.20
N GLN A 362 -10.28 7.34 1.01
CA GLN A 362 -11.31 6.71 0.16
C GLN A 362 -11.11 7.02 -1.33
N LEU A 363 -10.35 6.16 -1.99
CA LEU A 363 -9.89 6.29 -3.37
C LEU A 363 -10.83 5.55 -4.33
N TYR A 364 -11.14 6.16 -5.46
CA TYR A 364 -11.73 5.51 -6.62
C TYR A 364 -10.87 5.79 -7.85
N ILE A 365 -10.44 4.73 -8.54
CA ILE A 365 -9.62 4.83 -9.74
C ILE A 365 -10.38 4.12 -10.88
N PRO A 366 -11.05 4.85 -11.79
CA PRO A 366 -11.89 4.28 -12.83
C PRO A 366 -11.18 3.24 -13.71
N GLU A 367 -9.94 3.52 -14.09
CA GLU A 367 -9.15 2.68 -14.98
C GLU A 367 -8.79 1.34 -14.33
N VAL A 368 -8.43 1.38 -13.04
CA VAL A 368 -8.13 0.18 -12.25
C VAL A 368 -9.41 -0.63 -12.03
N ASN A 369 -10.52 0.03 -11.74
CA ASN A 369 -11.81 -0.62 -11.55
C ASN A 369 -12.23 -1.40 -12.80
N PHE A 370 -12.11 -0.78 -13.97
CA PHE A 370 -12.39 -1.42 -15.24
C PHE A 370 -11.46 -2.62 -15.50
N PHE A 371 -10.17 -2.47 -15.24
CA PHE A 371 -9.19 -3.56 -15.37
C PHE A 371 -9.52 -4.74 -14.44
N LEU A 372 -9.82 -4.48 -13.16
CA LEU A 372 -10.23 -5.50 -12.20
C LEU A 372 -11.52 -6.21 -12.63
N CYS A 373 -12.49 -5.48 -13.19
CA CYS A 373 -13.74 -6.05 -13.71
C CYS A 373 -13.48 -7.02 -14.86
N VAL A 374 -12.72 -6.59 -15.87
CA VAL A 374 -12.40 -7.40 -17.05
C VAL A 374 -11.62 -8.65 -16.63
N ALA A 375 -10.60 -8.49 -15.80
CA ALA A 375 -9.80 -9.61 -15.33
C ALA A 375 -10.62 -10.61 -14.50
N SER A 376 -11.47 -10.12 -13.59
CA SER A 376 -12.36 -10.98 -12.80
C SER A 376 -13.27 -11.81 -13.70
N CYS A 377 -13.89 -11.18 -14.72
CA CYS A 377 -14.74 -11.88 -15.68
C CYS A 377 -13.97 -12.94 -16.48
N ILE A 378 -12.77 -12.61 -16.97
CA ILE A 378 -11.91 -13.54 -17.70
C ILE A 378 -11.56 -14.76 -16.83
N VAL A 379 -11.20 -14.53 -15.56
CA VAL A 379 -10.87 -15.60 -14.60
C VAL A 379 -12.08 -16.51 -14.37
N THR A 380 -13.27 -15.94 -14.16
CA THR A 380 -14.51 -16.71 -13.96
C THR A 380 -14.85 -17.56 -15.19
N ILE A 381 -14.76 -16.99 -16.39
CA ILE A 381 -15.10 -17.68 -17.66
C ILE A 381 -14.07 -18.76 -18.00
N SER A 382 -12.77 -18.50 -17.77
CA SER A 382 -11.69 -19.42 -18.12
C SER A 382 -11.66 -20.64 -17.21
N PHE A 383 -11.81 -20.45 -15.89
CA PHE A 383 -11.62 -21.55 -14.94
C PHE A 383 -12.90 -22.26 -14.53
N ARG A 384 -14.07 -21.58 -14.62
CA ARG A 384 -15.44 -22.08 -14.39
C ARG A 384 -15.73 -22.75 -13.05
N THR A 385 -14.72 -23.13 -12.29
CA THR A 385 -14.79 -23.96 -11.08
C THR A 385 -14.02 -23.30 -9.94
N THR A 386 -14.60 -23.33 -8.75
CA THR A 386 -14.01 -22.73 -7.54
C THR A 386 -12.69 -23.38 -7.15
N GLY A 387 -12.55 -24.69 -7.34
CA GLY A 387 -11.36 -25.43 -6.92
C GLY A 387 -10.07 -25.08 -7.68
N PHE A 388 -10.15 -24.63 -8.94
CA PHE A 388 -8.95 -24.15 -9.66
C PHE A 388 -8.57 -22.74 -9.20
N ILE A 389 -9.55 -21.85 -9.11
CA ILE A 389 -9.35 -20.46 -8.68
C ILE A 389 -8.79 -20.43 -7.24
N ALA A 390 -9.29 -21.31 -6.35
CA ALA A 390 -8.77 -21.49 -5.00
C ALA A 390 -7.28 -21.83 -4.97
N LYS A 391 -6.85 -22.86 -5.70
CA LYS A 391 -5.43 -23.25 -5.77
C LYS A 391 -4.53 -22.11 -6.28
N ALA A 392 -5.04 -21.33 -7.22
CA ALA A 392 -4.32 -20.19 -7.79
C ALA A 392 -4.17 -19.07 -6.75
N HIS A 393 -5.27 -18.70 -6.10
CA HIS A 393 -5.33 -17.70 -5.04
C HIS A 393 -4.42 -18.05 -3.84
N GLU A 394 -4.39 -19.33 -3.42
CA GLU A 394 -3.56 -19.81 -2.31
C GLU A 394 -2.06 -19.47 -2.47
N ILE A 395 -1.51 -19.56 -3.70
CA ILE A 395 -0.08 -19.26 -3.95
C ILE A 395 0.23 -17.78 -3.75
N CYS A 396 -0.63 -16.91 -4.27
CA CYS A 396 -0.46 -15.46 -4.14
C CYS A 396 -0.42 -15.05 -2.68
N VAL A 397 -1.42 -15.47 -1.90
CA VAL A 397 -1.51 -15.10 -0.48
C VAL A 397 -0.35 -15.66 0.32
N ALA A 398 0.04 -16.92 0.11
CA ALA A 398 1.15 -17.53 0.83
C ALA A 398 2.49 -16.79 0.59
N LEU A 399 2.75 -16.38 -0.66
CA LEU A 399 3.96 -15.61 -0.99
C LEU A 399 3.92 -14.19 -0.41
N VAL A 400 2.77 -13.50 -0.50
CA VAL A 400 2.61 -12.18 0.10
C VAL A 400 2.86 -12.24 1.60
N MET A 401 2.30 -13.22 2.31
CA MET A 401 2.51 -13.36 3.76
C MET A 401 3.99 -13.55 4.14
N VAL A 402 4.73 -14.35 3.39
CA VAL A 402 6.18 -14.53 3.62
C VAL A 402 6.92 -13.21 3.42
N ILE A 403 6.60 -12.48 2.34
CA ILE A 403 7.24 -11.20 2.05
C ILE A 403 6.87 -10.14 3.12
N THR A 404 5.62 -10.10 3.57
CA THR A 404 5.20 -9.18 4.63
C THR A 404 5.89 -9.49 5.94
N THR A 405 6.07 -10.76 6.31
CA THR A 405 6.85 -11.16 7.50
C THR A 405 8.31 -10.73 7.41
N LEU A 406 8.94 -10.85 6.23
CA LEU A 406 10.31 -10.37 6.00
C LEU A 406 10.41 -8.84 6.18
N LEU A 407 9.53 -8.08 5.54
CA LEU A 407 9.52 -6.61 5.63
C LEU A 407 9.18 -6.13 7.04
N MET A 408 8.21 -6.75 7.69
CA MET A 408 7.86 -6.51 9.10
C MET A 408 9.07 -6.70 10.00
N THR A 409 9.84 -7.77 9.80
CA THR A 409 11.04 -8.04 10.61
C THR A 409 12.09 -6.94 10.44
N ILE A 410 12.27 -6.42 9.22
CA ILE A 410 13.17 -5.27 8.97
C ILE A 410 12.66 -4.02 9.70
N VAL A 411 11.36 -3.73 9.61
CA VAL A 411 10.73 -2.62 10.34
C VAL A 411 10.91 -2.77 11.86
N MET A 412 10.71 -3.96 12.42
CA MET A 412 10.92 -4.22 13.84
C MET A 412 12.37 -3.99 14.27
N LEU A 413 13.34 -4.26 13.39
CA LEU A 413 14.77 -4.04 13.67
C LEU A 413 15.18 -2.57 13.56
N LEU A 414 14.54 -1.79 12.68
CA LEU A 414 14.86 -0.39 12.42
C LEU A 414 14.10 0.58 13.32
N VAL A 415 12.79 0.37 13.46
CA VAL A 415 11.85 1.35 14.04
C VAL A 415 11.49 0.98 15.47
N TRP A 416 11.19 -0.30 15.72
CA TRP A 416 10.64 -0.72 17.01
C TRP A 416 11.74 -0.82 18.08
N LYS A 417 11.48 -0.20 19.25
CA LYS A 417 12.40 -0.21 20.39
C LYS A 417 12.29 -1.49 21.25
N VAL A 418 11.98 -2.64 20.64
CA VAL A 418 11.73 -3.92 21.35
C VAL A 418 13.02 -4.77 21.42
N ASN A 419 13.11 -5.69 22.40
CA ASN A 419 14.27 -6.58 22.58
C ASN A 419 14.46 -7.56 21.41
N ILE A 420 15.72 -7.91 21.10
CA ILE A 420 16.06 -8.78 19.95
C ILE A 420 15.40 -10.16 20.04
N TRP A 421 15.24 -10.69 21.25
CA TRP A 421 14.62 -11.99 21.48
C TRP A 421 13.16 -12.03 21.02
N TRP A 422 12.39 -10.95 21.21
CA TRP A 422 11.02 -10.88 20.72
C TRP A 422 10.94 -10.80 19.19
N ILE A 423 11.89 -10.08 18.57
CA ILE A 423 11.98 -10.00 17.11
C ILE A 423 12.39 -11.36 16.52
N ALA A 424 13.36 -12.03 17.14
CA ALA A 424 13.78 -13.37 16.75
C ALA A 424 12.64 -14.39 16.92
N ALA A 425 11.88 -14.31 18.03
CA ALA A 425 10.71 -15.15 18.25
C ALA A 425 9.64 -14.91 17.18
N PHE A 426 9.32 -13.66 16.86
CA PHE A 426 8.41 -13.30 15.77
C PHE A 426 8.88 -13.91 14.44
N PHE A 427 10.13 -13.64 14.04
CA PHE A 427 10.68 -14.12 12.79
C PHE A 427 10.66 -15.65 12.71
N VAL A 428 11.16 -16.34 13.74
CA VAL A 428 11.25 -17.82 13.74
C VAL A 428 9.86 -18.45 13.69
N VAL A 429 8.90 -17.98 14.48
CA VAL A 429 7.55 -18.57 14.53
C VAL A 429 6.80 -18.34 13.22
N PHE A 430 6.74 -17.10 12.73
CA PHE A 430 5.95 -16.80 11.53
C PHE A 430 6.64 -17.28 10.24
N MET A 431 7.95 -17.08 10.08
CA MET A 431 8.63 -17.59 8.88
C MET A 431 8.61 -19.11 8.79
N SER A 432 8.79 -19.82 9.90
CA SER A 432 8.76 -21.30 9.87
C SER A 432 7.38 -21.83 9.49
N THR A 433 6.32 -21.31 10.12
CA THR A 433 4.94 -21.73 9.86
C THR A 433 4.48 -21.33 8.46
N GLU A 434 4.79 -20.12 8.00
CA GLU A 434 4.45 -19.67 6.64
C GLU A 434 5.21 -20.45 5.57
N THR A 435 6.47 -20.81 5.82
CA THR A 435 7.23 -21.65 4.88
C THR A 435 6.62 -23.06 4.78
N VAL A 436 6.09 -23.60 5.89
CA VAL A 436 5.33 -24.86 5.89
C VAL A 436 4.05 -24.75 5.04
N TYR A 437 3.30 -23.67 5.16
CA TYR A 437 2.14 -23.42 4.29
C TYR A 437 2.55 -23.22 2.83
N LEU A 438 3.56 -22.41 2.56
CA LEU A 438 4.07 -22.14 1.22
C LEU A 438 4.51 -23.44 0.53
N SER A 439 5.23 -24.30 1.23
CA SER A 439 5.67 -25.59 0.70
C SER A 439 4.53 -26.57 0.45
N ALA A 440 3.44 -26.51 1.22
CA ALA A 440 2.22 -27.26 0.94
C ALA A 440 1.53 -26.80 -0.36
N VAL A 441 1.45 -25.49 -0.60
CA VAL A 441 0.80 -24.95 -1.81
C VAL A 441 1.69 -25.14 -3.05
N LEU A 442 3.01 -24.91 -2.94
CA LEU A 442 3.95 -25.11 -4.04
C LEU A 442 4.02 -26.56 -4.52
N TYR A 443 3.67 -27.53 -3.69
CA TYR A 443 3.58 -28.93 -4.10
C TYR A 443 2.58 -29.15 -5.26
N LYS A 444 1.52 -28.33 -5.33
CA LYS A 444 0.48 -28.37 -6.38
C LYS A 444 0.81 -27.45 -7.58
N PHE A 445 2.00 -26.85 -7.63
CA PHE A 445 2.36 -25.82 -8.63
C PHE A 445 2.26 -26.31 -10.08
N THR A 446 2.62 -27.56 -10.34
CA THR A 446 2.61 -28.15 -11.70
C THR A 446 1.20 -28.43 -12.23
N GLN A 447 0.17 -28.36 -11.39
CA GLN A 447 -1.21 -28.72 -11.74
C GLN A 447 -2.11 -27.52 -12.07
N GLY A 448 -1.53 -26.35 -12.40
CA GLY A 448 -2.27 -25.20 -12.92
C GLY A 448 -2.17 -23.83 -12.20
N PRO A 449 -1.77 -23.68 -10.92
CA PRO A 449 -1.83 -22.38 -10.24
C PRO A 449 -0.67 -21.42 -10.60
N TYR A 450 -0.09 -21.53 -11.80
CA TYR A 450 0.91 -20.57 -12.31
C TYR A 450 0.30 -19.25 -12.78
N PHE A 451 -1.02 -19.23 -13.05
CA PHE A 451 -1.70 -18.07 -13.62
C PHE A 451 -1.50 -16.76 -12.82
N PRO A 452 -1.66 -16.73 -11.48
CA PRO A 452 -1.49 -15.50 -10.71
C PRO A 452 -0.04 -15.04 -10.62
N LEU A 453 0.90 -15.99 -10.61
CA LEU A 453 2.33 -15.68 -10.68
C LEU A 453 2.71 -15.09 -12.03
N ALA A 454 2.17 -15.62 -13.13
CA ALA A 454 2.38 -15.09 -14.46
C ALA A 454 1.82 -13.66 -14.57
N MET A 455 0.62 -13.43 -14.04
CA MET A 455 0.00 -12.11 -13.97
C MET A 455 0.84 -11.12 -13.14
N SER A 456 1.32 -11.55 -11.97
CA SER A 456 2.22 -10.77 -11.12
C SER A 456 3.54 -10.46 -11.82
N ALA A 457 4.10 -11.41 -12.58
CA ALA A 457 5.32 -11.20 -13.35
C ALA A 457 5.12 -10.16 -14.46
N VAL A 458 3.99 -10.18 -15.17
CA VAL A 458 3.66 -9.17 -16.19
C VAL A 458 3.54 -7.78 -15.55
N LEU A 459 2.80 -7.66 -14.45
CA LEU A 459 2.67 -6.39 -13.71
C LEU A 459 4.02 -5.89 -13.20
N MET A 460 4.84 -6.78 -12.64
CA MET A 460 6.19 -6.47 -12.17
C MET A 460 7.09 -5.98 -13.32
N VAL A 461 7.04 -6.59 -14.51
CA VAL A 461 7.79 -6.12 -15.68
C VAL A 461 7.35 -4.71 -16.07
N ILE A 462 6.04 -4.44 -16.13
CA ILE A 462 5.52 -3.09 -16.41
C ILE A 462 6.07 -2.09 -15.40
N MET A 463 6.01 -2.42 -14.11
CA MET A 463 6.47 -1.54 -13.04
C MET A 463 7.98 -1.28 -13.07
N ILE A 464 8.78 -2.31 -13.32
CA ILE A 464 10.25 -2.21 -13.42
C ILE A 464 10.64 -1.37 -14.62
N VAL A 465 10.04 -1.62 -15.79
CA VAL A 465 10.31 -0.85 -17.01
C VAL A 465 9.92 0.60 -16.81
N TRP A 466 8.75 0.85 -16.21
CA TRP A 466 8.27 2.20 -15.92
C TRP A 466 9.23 2.95 -14.98
N HIS A 467 9.61 2.31 -13.87
CA HIS A 467 10.56 2.89 -12.93
C HIS A 467 11.93 3.15 -13.58
N TYR A 468 12.42 2.22 -14.39
CA TYR A 468 13.69 2.36 -15.12
C TYR A 468 13.66 3.56 -16.06
N VAL A 469 12.60 3.70 -16.87
CA VAL A 469 12.43 4.84 -17.80
C VAL A 469 12.34 6.15 -17.02
N HIS A 470 11.58 6.18 -15.92
CA HIS A 470 11.47 7.36 -15.07
C HIS A 470 12.83 7.79 -14.50
N VAL A 471 13.59 6.85 -13.93
CA VAL A 471 14.93 7.14 -13.39
C VAL A 471 15.91 7.57 -14.49
N LYS A 472 15.84 6.98 -15.68
CA LYS A 472 16.69 7.38 -16.82
C LYS A 472 16.34 8.77 -17.33
N ARG A 473 15.06 9.09 -17.47
CA ARG A 473 14.59 10.42 -17.84
C ARG A 473 15.05 11.46 -16.81
N TYR A 474 14.84 11.21 -15.53
CA TYR A 474 15.28 12.11 -14.46
C TYR A 474 16.80 12.33 -14.48
N LYS A 475 17.59 11.27 -14.65
CA LYS A 475 19.06 11.39 -14.76
C LYS A 475 19.49 12.17 -16.00
N TYR A 476 18.82 11.96 -17.12
CA TYR A 476 19.09 12.70 -18.36
C TYR A 476 18.82 14.19 -18.18
N GLU A 477 17.65 14.54 -17.63
CA GLU A 477 17.27 15.91 -17.32
C GLU A 477 18.25 16.56 -16.33
N LEU A 478 18.71 15.82 -15.31
CA LEU A 478 19.68 16.31 -14.32
C LEU A 478 21.08 16.55 -14.91
N GLN A 479 21.50 15.73 -15.88
CA GLN A 479 22.80 15.88 -16.54
C GLN A 479 22.81 17.00 -17.59
N HIS A 480 21.65 17.33 -18.16
CA HIS A 480 21.47 18.39 -19.14
C HIS A 480 20.75 19.60 -18.53
N THR A 481 20.95 19.84 -17.23
CA THR A 481 20.47 21.08 -16.61
C THR A 481 21.20 22.27 -17.20
N VAL A 482 20.44 23.31 -17.52
CA VAL A 482 20.96 24.57 -18.03
C VAL A 482 21.69 25.29 -16.90
N SER A 483 22.88 25.82 -17.17
CA SER A 483 23.62 26.61 -16.18
C SER A 483 22.93 27.96 -15.95
N PRO A 484 23.08 28.58 -14.76
CA PRO A 484 22.55 29.92 -14.50
C PRO A 484 23.06 30.95 -15.53
N ASP A 485 24.32 30.83 -15.95
CA ASP A 485 24.94 31.70 -16.96
C ASP A 485 24.29 31.58 -18.33
N GLU A 486 23.94 30.36 -18.76
CA GLU A 486 23.28 30.12 -20.03
C GLU A 486 21.83 30.65 -19.99
N VAL A 487 21.14 30.54 -18.85
CA VAL A 487 19.84 31.16 -18.65
C VAL A 487 19.91 32.68 -18.66
N LYS A 488 20.95 33.26 -18.06
CA LYS A 488 21.20 34.71 -18.14
C LYS A 488 21.35 35.16 -19.58
N HIS A 489 22.20 34.49 -20.37
CA HIS A 489 22.38 34.79 -21.78
C HIS A 489 21.08 34.67 -22.60
N LEU A 490 20.22 33.70 -22.28
CA LEU A 490 18.90 33.56 -22.91
C LEU A 490 17.93 34.67 -22.52
N LEU A 491 17.99 35.16 -21.28
CA LEU A 491 17.10 36.21 -20.75
C LEU A 491 17.52 37.63 -21.15
N GLU A 492 18.79 37.83 -21.52
CA GLU A 492 19.34 39.10 -22.01
C GLU A 492 19.25 39.24 -23.54
N ARG A 493 18.73 38.22 -24.22
CA ARG A 493 18.62 38.18 -25.67
C ARG A 493 17.62 39.26 -26.15
N HIS A 494 18.03 40.09 -27.11
CA HIS A 494 17.27 41.27 -27.55
C HIS A 494 15.94 40.93 -28.25
N ASP A 495 15.79 39.70 -28.73
CA ASP A 495 14.57 39.17 -29.35
C ASP A 495 13.51 38.75 -28.33
N LEU A 496 13.87 38.64 -27.04
CA LEU A 496 12.99 38.20 -25.98
C LEU A 496 12.07 39.34 -25.50
N LYS A 497 10.75 39.18 -25.67
CA LYS A 497 9.76 40.12 -25.12
C LYS A 497 9.34 39.72 -23.71
N ARG A 498 9.47 40.62 -22.74
CA ARG A 498 8.92 40.45 -21.38
C ARG A 498 7.49 40.98 -21.31
N VAL A 499 6.53 40.11 -20.97
CA VAL A 499 5.13 40.43 -20.75
C VAL A 499 4.88 40.61 -19.25
N PRO A 500 4.12 41.62 -18.79
CA PRO A 500 3.78 41.76 -17.38
C PRO A 500 3.01 40.53 -16.88
N GLY A 501 3.37 40.02 -15.71
CA GLY A 501 2.69 38.92 -15.03
C GLY A 501 3.62 37.86 -14.45
N LEU A 502 3.01 36.79 -13.93
CA LEU A 502 3.69 35.66 -13.32
C LEU A 502 3.65 34.43 -14.25
N GLY A 503 4.82 34.00 -14.71
CA GLY A 503 4.98 32.77 -15.49
C GLY A 503 5.34 31.60 -14.59
N LEU A 504 4.47 30.59 -14.52
CA LEU A 504 4.74 29.37 -13.78
C LEU A 504 5.23 28.27 -14.72
N PHE A 505 6.43 27.75 -14.48
CA PHE A 505 7.02 26.67 -15.26
C PHE A 505 7.15 25.42 -14.40
N TYR A 506 6.33 24.41 -14.67
CA TYR A 506 6.41 23.14 -13.95
C TYR A 506 7.64 22.33 -14.38
N THR A 507 8.41 21.85 -13.41
CA THR A 507 9.62 21.04 -13.63
C THR A 507 9.72 19.90 -12.63
N GLU A 508 10.08 18.70 -13.09
CA GLU A 508 10.34 17.55 -12.22
C GLU A 508 11.74 17.61 -11.58
N LEU A 509 12.61 18.50 -12.09
CA LEU A 509 13.93 18.75 -11.54
C LEU A 509 13.86 19.59 -10.28
N VAL A 510 14.41 19.06 -9.18
CA VAL A 510 14.54 19.78 -7.90
C VAL A 510 15.88 20.55 -7.81
N GLN A 511 16.83 20.26 -8.71
CA GLN A 511 18.06 21.05 -8.90
C GLN A 511 18.26 21.39 -10.39
N GLY A 512 18.80 22.59 -10.69
CA GLY A 512 18.98 23.10 -12.06
C GLY A 512 17.69 23.56 -12.76
N ILE A 513 17.84 24.18 -13.94
CA ILE A 513 16.77 24.59 -14.86
C ILE A 513 16.64 23.54 -15.96
N PRO A 514 15.41 23.11 -16.32
CA PRO A 514 15.23 22.01 -17.27
C PRO A 514 15.63 22.43 -18.69
N PRO A 515 16.21 21.51 -19.51
CA PRO A 515 16.67 21.79 -20.86
C PRO A 515 15.55 22.19 -21.84
N ILE A 516 14.29 21.92 -21.49
CA ILE A 516 13.13 22.32 -22.30
C ILE A 516 12.88 23.84 -22.26
N PHE A 517 13.38 24.55 -21.26
CA PHE A 517 13.16 25.99 -21.11
C PHE A 517 13.86 26.81 -22.21
N PRO A 518 15.16 26.62 -22.50
CA PRO A 518 15.80 27.22 -23.67
C PRO A 518 15.06 26.91 -24.98
N HIS A 519 14.64 25.65 -25.17
CA HIS A 519 13.95 25.25 -26.39
C HIS A 519 12.57 25.90 -26.54
N LEU A 520 11.89 26.18 -25.43
CA LEU A 520 10.65 26.96 -25.42
C LEU A 520 10.91 28.41 -25.81
N ILE A 521 11.95 29.03 -25.25
CA ILE A 521 12.33 30.42 -25.58
C ILE A 521 12.71 30.55 -27.06
N GLU A 522 13.44 29.59 -27.61
CA GLU A 522 13.81 29.58 -29.03
C GLU A 522 12.58 29.56 -29.96
N LYS A 523 11.55 28.79 -29.60
CA LYS A 523 10.32 28.69 -30.40
C LYS A 523 9.35 29.84 -30.14
N ILE A 524 9.32 30.33 -28.91
CA ILE A 524 8.40 31.35 -28.43
C ILE A 524 9.22 32.36 -27.60
N PRO A 525 9.75 33.43 -28.23
CA PRO A 525 10.63 34.41 -27.58
C PRO A 525 9.82 35.41 -26.72
N THR A 526 8.97 34.88 -25.84
CA THR A 526 8.18 35.66 -24.88
C THR A 526 8.27 35.02 -23.51
N VAL A 527 8.59 35.83 -22.50
CA VAL A 527 8.62 35.39 -21.10
C VAL A 527 7.85 36.38 -20.22
N HIS A 528 7.42 35.92 -19.04
CA HIS A 528 6.76 36.78 -18.07
C HIS A 528 7.79 37.61 -17.26
N SER A 529 7.35 38.71 -16.67
CA SER A 529 8.22 39.59 -15.85
C SER A 529 8.77 38.88 -14.61
N VAL A 530 7.98 37.99 -14.01
CA VAL A 530 8.41 37.10 -12.91
C VAL A 530 8.24 35.66 -13.38
N ILE A 531 9.30 34.87 -13.31
CA ILE A 531 9.27 33.45 -13.70
C ILE A 531 9.49 32.61 -12.45
N VAL A 532 8.61 31.63 -12.21
CA VAL A 532 8.76 30.68 -11.11
C VAL A 532 8.84 29.27 -11.67
N PHE A 533 9.99 28.62 -11.52
CA PHE A 533 10.15 27.19 -11.76
C PHE A 533 9.59 26.42 -10.57
N ILE A 534 8.40 25.83 -10.74
CA ILE A 534 7.73 25.05 -9.70
C ILE A 534 8.08 23.58 -9.86
N SER A 535 8.60 22.96 -8.81
CA SER A 535 8.74 21.52 -8.70
C SER A 535 7.85 20.98 -7.61
N VAL A 536 6.94 20.07 -7.96
CA VAL A 536 6.08 19.39 -6.99
C VAL A 536 6.78 18.09 -6.58
N LYS A 537 7.12 17.98 -5.29
CA LYS A 537 7.85 16.86 -4.74
C LYS A 537 7.02 16.15 -3.69
N HIS A 538 6.80 14.85 -3.91
CA HIS A 538 6.18 14.00 -2.89
C HIS A 538 7.25 13.46 -1.93
N LEU A 539 7.07 13.71 -0.65
CA LEU A 539 7.92 13.20 0.42
C LEU A 539 7.31 11.91 1.00
N PRO A 540 8.13 10.97 1.50
CA PRO A 540 7.66 9.75 2.17
C PRO A 540 7.19 10.05 3.61
N ILE A 541 6.33 11.05 3.75
CA ILE A 541 5.66 11.47 4.99
C ILE A 541 4.18 11.72 4.65
N PRO A 542 3.25 11.48 5.58
CA PRO A 542 1.82 11.60 5.29
C PRO A 542 1.40 13.04 4.96
N HIS A 543 1.81 13.99 5.79
CA HIS A 543 1.48 15.40 5.68
C HIS A 543 2.74 16.27 5.85
N VAL A 544 2.83 17.30 5.01
CA VAL A 544 3.82 18.37 5.14
C VAL A 544 3.10 19.58 5.75
N ASP A 545 3.69 20.17 6.78
CA ASP A 545 3.15 21.40 7.37
C ASP A 545 3.10 22.51 6.30
N VAL A 546 2.04 23.32 6.31
CA VAL A 546 1.83 24.39 5.32
C VAL A 546 3.00 25.37 5.32
N GLN A 547 3.64 25.60 6.48
CA GLN A 547 4.82 26.47 6.58
C GLN A 547 6.08 25.89 5.94
N GLU A 548 6.19 24.55 5.87
CA GLU A 548 7.32 23.83 5.28
C GLU A 548 7.04 23.37 3.84
N ARG A 549 5.84 23.68 3.32
CA ARG A 549 5.34 23.26 2.01
C ARG A 549 6.07 23.93 0.86
N PHE A 550 6.30 25.24 0.92
CA PHE A 550 6.94 25.98 -0.18
C PHE A 550 8.36 26.38 0.16
N LEU A 551 9.31 25.80 -0.55
CA LEU A 551 10.72 26.19 -0.46
C LEU A 551 11.08 27.05 -1.67
N PHE A 552 11.28 28.34 -1.45
CA PHE A 552 11.71 29.27 -2.48
C PHE A 552 13.23 29.42 -2.53
N ARG A 553 13.76 29.56 -3.74
CA ARG A 553 15.15 29.94 -4.02
C ARG A 553 15.17 30.91 -5.18
N GLN A 554 15.98 31.95 -5.11
CA GLN A 554 16.21 32.82 -6.26
C GLN A 554 17.30 32.23 -7.15
N VAL A 555 17.12 32.26 -8.47
CA VAL A 555 18.17 31.85 -9.41
C VAL A 555 19.05 33.05 -9.71
N GLU A 556 20.37 32.92 -9.56
CA GLU A 556 21.31 33.99 -9.88
C GLU A 556 21.40 34.23 -11.41
N PRO A 557 21.58 35.49 -11.87
CA PRO A 557 21.68 36.72 -11.08
C PRO A 557 20.33 37.29 -10.62
N LYS A 558 20.33 37.92 -9.43
CA LYS A 558 19.14 38.44 -8.71
C LYS A 558 18.25 39.40 -9.54
N GLU A 559 18.84 40.07 -10.53
CA GLU A 559 18.18 41.02 -11.42
C GLU A 559 17.17 40.37 -12.38
N SER A 560 17.27 39.05 -12.60
CA SER A 560 16.46 38.34 -13.60
C SER A 560 15.01 38.07 -13.17
N MET A 561 14.66 38.27 -11.89
CA MET A 561 13.35 37.93 -11.29
C MET A 561 12.90 36.49 -11.57
N VAL A 562 13.86 35.58 -11.59
CA VAL A 562 13.64 34.14 -11.75
C VAL A 562 13.73 33.48 -10.39
N PHE A 563 12.64 32.83 -10.00
CA PHE A 563 12.53 32.09 -8.76
C PHE A 563 12.37 30.61 -9.05
N ARG A 564 12.76 29.81 -8.08
CA ARG A 564 12.47 28.38 -7.99
C ARG A 564 11.62 28.16 -6.77
N CYS A 565 10.58 27.37 -6.91
CA CYS A 565 9.78 26.90 -5.80
C CYS A 565 9.76 25.38 -5.81
N VAL A 566 10.13 24.75 -4.70
CA VAL A 566 9.88 23.32 -4.46
C VAL A 566 8.67 23.23 -3.55
N ALA A 567 7.54 22.82 -4.11
CA ALA A 567 6.30 22.55 -3.39
C ALA A 567 6.32 21.10 -2.89
N ARG A 568 6.44 20.92 -1.58
CA ARG A 568 6.55 19.63 -0.90
C ARG A 568 5.16 19.17 -0.45
N TYR A 569 4.81 17.97 -0.86
CA TYR A 569 3.55 17.33 -0.47
C TYR A 569 3.86 16.00 0.20
N GLY A 570 3.16 15.73 1.30
CA GLY A 570 3.06 14.37 1.82
C GLY A 570 2.24 13.49 0.89
N TYR A 571 2.33 12.17 1.04
CA TYR A 571 1.55 11.24 0.21
C TYR A 571 0.04 11.28 0.52
N ARG A 572 -0.38 11.88 1.64
CA ARG A 572 -1.80 12.11 1.98
C ARG A 572 -2.26 13.54 1.74
N ASP A 573 -1.36 14.46 1.38
CA ASP A 573 -1.73 15.85 1.15
C ASP A 573 -2.56 15.95 -0.13
N THR A 574 -3.71 16.62 -0.01
CA THR A 574 -4.54 16.91 -1.18
C THR A 574 -3.89 18.01 -2.01
N LEU A 575 -3.68 17.74 -3.29
CA LEU A 575 -3.35 18.80 -4.24
C LEU A 575 -4.55 19.75 -4.32
N GLU A 576 -4.34 21.00 -3.92
CA GLU A 576 -5.33 22.06 -4.00
C GLU A 576 -5.77 22.29 -5.45
N MET A 577 -6.97 22.83 -5.63
CA MET A 577 -7.40 23.27 -6.96
C MET A 577 -6.42 24.33 -7.46
N ALA A 578 -6.19 24.36 -8.78
CA ALA A 578 -5.15 25.21 -9.37
C ALA A 578 -5.23 26.69 -8.94
N GLY A 579 -6.44 27.23 -8.71
CA GLY A 579 -6.62 28.61 -8.24
C GLY A 579 -6.13 28.83 -6.81
N ASP A 580 -6.50 27.95 -5.89
CA ASP A 580 -6.12 28.04 -4.47
C ASP A 580 -4.60 27.88 -4.31
N PHE A 581 -4.03 26.88 -5.01
CA PHE A 581 -2.60 26.64 -5.04
C PHE A 581 -1.81 27.87 -5.50
N VAL A 582 -2.25 28.51 -6.59
CA VAL A 582 -1.57 29.70 -7.12
C VAL A 582 -1.71 30.88 -6.17
N ALA A 583 -2.88 31.09 -5.55
CA ALA A 583 -3.07 32.15 -4.58
C ALA A 583 -2.11 32.01 -3.38
N THR A 584 -2.03 30.81 -2.81
CA THR A 584 -1.11 30.52 -1.70
C THR A 584 0.35 30.65 -2.14
N LEU A 585 0.72 30.11 -3.30
CA LEU A 585 2.08 30.24 -3.83
C LEU A 585 2.49 31.71 -3.98
N VAL A 586 1.61 32.56 -4.52
CA VAL A 586 1.88 33.99 -4.72
C VAL A 586 2.04 34.71 -3.38
N GLU A 587 1.22 34.38 -2.39
CA GLU A 587 1.33 34.95 -1.04
C GLU A 587 2.70 34.63 -0.41
N TYR A 588 3.12 33.35 -0.44
CA TYR A 588 4.44 32.97 0.09
C TYR A 588 5.60 33.56 -0.71
N LEU A 589 5.46 33.70 -2.04
CA LEU A 589 6.46 34.36 -2.87
C LEU A 589 6.61 35.84 -2.49
N GLN A 590 5.51 36.54 -2.24
CA GLN A 590 5.54 37.94 -1.78
C GLN A 590 6.25 38.07 -0.43
N TYR A 591 5.98 37.16 0.51
CA TYR A 591 6.69 37.12 1.79
C TYR A 591 8.19 36.89 1.60
N TYR A 592 8.57 35.93 0.75
CA TYR A 592 9.97 35.62 0.47
C TYR A 592 10.71 36.80 -0.15
N VAL A 593 10.11 37.48 -1.13
CA VAL A 593 10.69 38.68 -1.76
C VAL A 593 10.84 39.82 -0.75
N ARG A 594 9.86 40.00 0.15
CA ARG A 594 9.94 41.01 1.22
C ARG A 594 11.09 40.73 2.17
N ASP A 595 11.27 39.48 2.57
CA ASP A 595 12.35 39.06 3.46
C ASP A 595 13.73 39.30 2.82
N LEU A 596 13.91 38.89 1.55
CA LEU A 596 15.11 39.18 0.75
C LEU A 596 15.43 40.66 0.67
N SER A 597 14.41 41.51 0.48
CA SER A 597 14.60 42.97 0.40
C SER A 597 15.10 43.57 1.72
N LEU A 598 14.67 43.04 2.86
CA LEU A 598 15.10 43.49 4.19
C LEU A 598 16.57 43.12 4.46
N TYR A 599 16.99 41.93 4.08
CA TYR A 599 18.39 41.49 4.23
C TYR A 599 19.37 42.19 3.30
N CYS A 600 18.95 42.56 2.07
CA CYS A 600 19.81 43.31 1.17
C CYS A 600 20.01 44.79 1.56
N THR A 601 19.19 45.34 2.46
CA THR A 601 19.35 46.71 2.98
C THR A 601 20.18 46.82 4.27
N ALA A 602 20.56 45.70 4.90
CA ALA A 602 21.44 45.70 6.07
C ALA A 602 22.89 45.46 5.62
N GLU A 603 23.81 46.38 5.97
CA GLU A 603 25.25 46.12 5.83
C GLU A 603 25.65 44.80 6.51
N PRO A 604 26.67 44.08 6.00
CA PRO A 604 27.04 42.78 6.52
C PRO A 604 27.66 42.94 7.92
N LEU A 605 26.87 42.65 8.96
CA LEU A 605 27.39 42.39 10.29
C LEU A 605 28.29 41.14 10.22
N ARG A 606 29.60 41.35 10.34
CA ARG A 606 30.60 40.28 10.54
C ARG A 606 30.28 39.53 11.83
N THR A 607 29.47 38.49 11.76
CA THR A 607 29.39 37.46 12.81
C THR A 607 30.30 36.29 12.44
N SER A 608 31.47 36.26 13.08
CA SER A 608 32.41 35.14 13.06
C SER A 608 31.81 33.95 13.81
N TYR A 609 31.58 32.82 13.12
CA TYR A 609 31.33 31.52 13.75
C TYR A 609 32.49 30.55 13.48
N PRO A 610 32.97 29.79 14.48
CA PRO A 610 34.10 28.90 14.34
C PRO A 610 33.73 27.68 13.48
N SER A 611 34.49 27.46 12.41
CA SER A 611 34.36 26.31 11.52
C SER A 611 34.67 25.00 12.25
N ILE A 612 33.65 24.14 12.46
CA ILE A 612 33.87 22.72 12.75
C ILE A 612 34.14 22.03 11.41
N ARG A 613 35.42 21.75 11.17
CA ARG A 613 35.93 20.98 10.05
C ARG A 613 35.48 19.51 10.22
N ILE A 614 34.61 19.02 9.35
CA ILE A 614 34.36 17.58 9.18
C ILE A 614 35.05 17.15 7.88
N ASP A 615 36.29 16.68 8.04
CA ASP A 615 37.02 15.95 7.02
C ASP A 615 36.39 14.56 6.85
N SER A 616 35.53 14.37 5.84
CA SER A 616 35.14 13.02 5.42
C SER A 616 34.62 12.94 3.99
N PHE A 617 35.41 13.33 2.99
CA PHE A 617 35.35 12.74 1.64
C PHE A 617 36.66 13.03 0.88
N ARG A 618 37.74 12.36 1.26
CA ARG A 618 38.97 12.29 0.45
C ARG A 618 38.93 11.01 -0.37
N TRP A 619 38.70 11.14 -1.67
CA TRP A 619 38.88 10.03 -2.62
C TRP A 619 40.38 9.76 -2.77
N GLU A 620 40.88 8.69 -2.15
CA GLU A 620 42.24 8.19 -2.39
C GLU A 620 42.37 7.69 -3.84
N LYS A 621 42.98 8.50 -4.71
CA LYS A 621 43.59 8.01 -5.95
C LYS A 621 45.05 7.66 -5.65
N LYS A 622 45.40 6.37 -5.78
CA LYS A 622 46.79 5.89 -5.83
C LYS A 622 47.55 6.57 -6.99
N PRO A 623 48.84 6.90 -6.82
CA PRO A 623 49.63 7.54 -7.87
C PRO A 623 50.22 6.50 -8.82
N SER A 624 50.03 6.69 -10.12
CA SER A 624 50.89 6.13 -11.17
C SER A 624 51.08 7.18 -12.26
N GLY A 625 52.33 7.33 -12.72
CA GLY A 625 52.84 8.55 -13.34
C GLY A 625 52.37 8.89 -14.76
N ARG A 626 52.89 10.05 -15.21
CA ARG A 626 53.00 10.66 -16.55
C ARG A 626 51.93 11.66 -17.02
N SER A 627 52.37 12.92 -16.99
CA SER A 627 52.23 14.02 -17.98
C SER A 627 50.97 14.15 -18.87
N GLY A 628 50.34 15.32 -18.78
CA GLY A 628 49.84 16.06 -19.95
C GLY A 628 48.35 16.44 -19.98
N ARG A 629 48.12 17.74 -20.19
CA ARG A 629 46.92 18.43 -20.76
C ARG A 629 45.66 18.66 -19.91
N SER A 630 45.45 19.96 -19.65
CA SER A 630 44.21 20.77 -19.63
C SER A 630 42.85 20.06 -19.74
N GLY A 631 41.97 20.35 -18.77
CA GLY A 631 40.52 20.18 -18.86
C GLY A 631 39.81 20.92 -17.71
N HIS A 632 39.01 21.94 -18.05
CA HIS A 632 38.18 22.72 -17.12
C HIS A 632 37.18 21.83 -16.37
N GLY A 633 37.28 21.78 -15.04
CA GLY A 633 36.28 21.16 -14.16
C GLY A 633 35.31 22.23 -13.65
N HIS A 634 34.01 22.06 -13.93
CA HIS A 634 32.92 22.85 -13.36
C HIS A 634 32.82 22.58 -11.86
N GLY A 635 33.11 23.59 -11.05
CA GLY A 635 32.85 23.59 -9.62
C GLY A 635 31.41 24.02 -9.36
N ILE A 636 30.64 23.18 -8.67
CA ILE A 636 29.33 23.55 -8.15
C ILE A 636 29.57 24.51 -6.97
N HIS A 637 29.21 25.77 -7.14
CA HIS A 637 29.31 26.80 -6.11
C HIS A 637 28.34 26.50 -4.95
N ALA A 638 28.80 26.78 -3.73
CA ALA A 638 27.97 26.73 -2.54
C ALA A 638 27.16 28.03 -2.47
N GLU A 639 25.85 27.94 -2.68
CA GLU A 639 24.89 29.04 -2.54
C GLU A 639 24.32 29.05 -1.11
N GLU A 640 24.26 30.23 -0.47
CA GLU A 640 23.74 30.39 0.88
C GLU A 640 22.21 30.29 0.94
N MET A 641 21.72 29.54 1.93
CA MET A 641 20.30 29.30 2.19
C MET A 641 19.86 29.90 3.51
N LEU A 642 18.70 30.53 3.51
CA LEU A 642 17.97 30.88 4.72
C LEU A 642 16.71 30.03 4.81
N THR A 643 16.54 29.33 5.94
CA THR A 643 15.26 28.70 6.31
C THR A 643 14.46 29.72 7.14
N PRO A 644 13.12 29.80 7.00
CA PRO A 644 12.30 30.70 7.81
C PRO A 644 12.40 30.43 9.32
N ILE A 645 12.88 29.24 9.72
CA ILE A 645 12.90 28.77 11.11
C ILE A 645 13.73 29.67 12.03
N GLN A 646 14.73 30.40 11.52
CA GLN A 646 15.57 31.25 12.39
C GLN A 646 14.95 32.63 12.69
N SER A 647 13.91 33.07 11.97
CA SER A 647 13.27 34.38 12.18
C SER A 647 11.95 34.32 12.94
N PHE A 648 11.30 33.16 13.02
CA PHE A 648 9.97 33.03 13.63
C PHE A 648 9.94 33.09 15.17
N SER A 649 11.08 32.99 15.87
CA SER A 649 11.08 32.86 17.34
C SER A 649 11.25 34.16 18.13
N GLU A 650 11.64 35.28 17.51
CA GLU A 650 11.97 36.49 18.29
C GLU A 650 11.18 37.77 17.95
N LEU A 651 10.32 37.82 16.91
CA LEU A 651 9.73 39.10 16.49
C LEU A 651 8.21 39.16 16.17
N THR A 652 7.43 38.09 16.33
CA THR A 652 5.97 38.17 16.06
C THR A 652 5.14 38.35 17.32
N MET A 653 5.06 39.60 17.81
CA MET A 653 4.02 40.09 18.74
C MET A 653 3.65 41.56 18.44
N HIS A 654 3.57 41.96 17.16
CA HIS A 654 2.89 43.20 16.79
C HIS A 654 2.13 43.09 15.47
N GLN A 655 0.83 43.40 15.57
CA GLN A 655 -0.12 43.58 14.49
C GLN A 655 0.19 44.91 13.79
N VAL A 656 0.71 44.89 12.56
CA VAL A 656 0.92 46.10 11.75
C VAL A 656 0.34 45.86 10.36
N GLY A 657 -0.46 46.83 9.91
CA GLY A 657 -1.49 46.69 8.89
C GLY A 657 -1.01 46.40 7.47
N MET A 658 -1.95 45.87 6.68
CA MET A 658 -1.85 45.71 5.24
C MET A 658 -1.52 47.05 4.59
N SER A 659 -0.32 47.21 4.04
CA SER A 659 -0.03 48.28 3.10
C SER A 659 1.01 47.86 2.07
N ASN A 660 0.66 48.11 0.81
CA ASN A 660 1.42 48.05 -0.44
C ASN A 660 1.76 46.67 -1.02
N ARG A 661 0.88 46.22 -1.93
CA ARG A 661 1.18 45.25 -2.99
C ARG A 661 2.25 45.84 -3.93
N LEU A 662 3.29 45.08 -4.21
CA LEU A 662 4.31 45.41 -5.22
C LEU A 662 3.65 45.53 -6.61
N PRO A 663 3.88 46.62 -7.37
CA PRO A 663 3.25 46.86 -8.67
C PRO A 663 3.65 45.85 -9.76
N GLN A 664 4.68 45.02 -9.52
CA GLN A 664 5.11 43.95 -10.43
C GLN A 664 4.22 42.68 -10.36
N PHE A 665 3.28 42.63 -9.40
CA PHE A 665 2.37 41.48 -9.18
C PHE A 665 0.89 41.80 -9.47
N GLN A 666 0.58 42.97 -10.06
CA GLN A 666 -0.69 43.25 -10.72
C GLN A 666 -0.61 42.82 -12.18
#